data_AF-C8PH43-F1
#
_entry.id   AF-C8PH43-F1
#
_cell.length_a   1.000
_cell.length_b   1.000
_cell.length_c   1.000
_cell.angle_alpha   90.00
_cell.angle_beta   90.00
_cell.angle_gamma   90.00
#
_symmetry.space_group_name_H-M   'P 1'
#
loop_
_entity.id
_entity.type
_entity.pdbx_description
1 polymer ?
#
loop_
_entity_poly.entity_id
_entity_poly.type
_entity_poly.pdbx_seq_one_letter_code
_entity_poly.pdbx_strand_id
1 'polypeptide(L)'
;MKKWNKMLLGALACISIFAAGACADEGMGHEMEMSQKSRDVIANPKGTLQSRGVISLQDYVVEEREMYDWLFKNHPIFTKYGGKTVGKMDVHDRGLEWLAEGHGFDFSKASKRDDGKGYSSMMYRIPAGSSLQFPNKFIGPEKCGECHPAQYETWSRSRHATTIRFPGEHPEVNNNLTDPVFSPDTASILPKGITPDVIYATVGHLRTKFGYVDAWLLRGTYHVEGGLLRDGTGQIVAGGNQFQRTWALNLDDETVKKIKKIVPEFPETLADYGDNGGYVRGLASYAAKYKKSMFFQANSSYCEVCHPFKFDFKTKKEFYAALGNAKELQKHTISKGITCEECHGAGGHLDGATNFRTSNCERCHQRFNYSPDLARANPLNNGNPDLSLSSKFKSMGPGCGSEGSQSYFTAHYEKGMRCVTCHDPHDNTGPVVGDKTVKGVNYNSEQGYLSAFYTKPKITKECKDCHQEQAYIAARADTHKDNTCASCHMPFMMSCENFYAIQFQDNAGFDTQRRSHIWKIDIDPARKSLVAGDAAKGPRDAKDWHFQRNKDGRNFVDLMWSCARTSWADKDMQDTKGCHSPVVSELKETLHFKNQKQVYDEVMGWQTPIKSDFSQVKIGIQGIYSILETKKLNSSDKTRVYELIEKAQDTVDLIEKDGSWGMHGFKYTKQRLEAAKEYIKEAQRILNNNL
;
A
#
# COMPACT_ATOMS: atom_id res chain seq x y z
N MET A 1 -72.32 -51.09 -4.67
CA MET A 1 -70.98 -51.02 -4.02
C MET A 1 -70.95 -49.76 -3.15
N LYS A 2 -70.64 -49.92 -1.86
CA LYS A 2 -70.97 -48.98 -0.77
C LYS A 2 -70.02 -47.77 -0.69
N LYS A 3 -70.67 -46.61 -0.52
CA LYS A 3 -70.31 -45.29 0.05
C LYS A 3 -69.04 -45.17 0.91
N TRP A 4 -68.44 -43.98 0.76
CA TRP A 4 -67.63 -43.17 1.70
C TRP A 4 -67.65 -43.61 3.18
N ASN A 5 -66.47 -43.66 3.82
CA ASN A 5 -66.03 -42.64 4.80
C ASN A 5 -64.62 -42.94 5.38
N LYS A 6 -63.95 -41.86 5.81
CA LYS A 6 -62.66 -41.73 6.54
C LYS A 6 -61.43 -41.66 5.62
N MET A 7 -60.80 -40.53 5.26
CA MET A 7 -60.56 -39.24 5.93
C MET A 7 -60.12 -39.34 7.40
N LEU A 8 -58.94 -38.79 7.67
CA LEU A 8 -58.27 -38.60 8.96
C LEU A 8 -57.87 -39.86 9.73
N LEU A 9 -56.69 -40.42 9.43
CA LEU A 9 -55.81 -41.04 10.45
C LEU A 9 -54.41 -41.48 9.94
N GLY A 10 -54.00 -41.11 8.73
CA GLY A 10 -52.73 -41.58 8.13
C GLY A 10 -51.72 -40.51 7.74
N ALA A 11 -51.93 -39.23 8.08
CA ALA A 11 -51.08 -38.12 7.63
C ALA A 11 -50.70 -37.14 8.76
N LEU A 12 -50.57 -37.63 9.99
CA LEU A 12 -50.20 -36.83 11.17
C LEU A 12 -49.12 -37.46 12.05
N ALA A 13 -48.33 -38.41 11.53
CA ALA A 13 -47.31 -39.13 12.31
C ALA A 13 -45.90 -39.14 11.68
N CYS A 14 -45.56 -38.16 10.83
CA CYS A 14 -44.18 -37.96 10.34
C CYS A 14 -43.75 -36.48 10.36
N ILE A 15 -44.34 -35.65 11.21
CA ILE A 15 -43.91 -34.27 11.45
C ILE A 15 -43.59 -34.13 12.93
N SER A 16 -42.42 -34.61 13.37
CA SER A 16 -41.82 -34.22 14.65
C SER A 16 -40.47 -34.90 14.97
N ILE A 17 -39.57 -35.14 14.02
CA ILE A 17 -38.14 -35.42 14.35
C ILE A 17 -37.23 -34.90 13.23
N PHE A 18 -37.17 -33.59 13.02
CA PHE A 18 -36.04 -32.90 12.35
C PHE A 18 -36.06 -31.42 12.78
N ALA A 19 -35.97 -31.19 14.08
CA ALA A 19 -35.83 -29.85 14.67
C ALA A 19 -35.06 -29.95 15.99
N ALA A 20 -33.81 -30.42 15.91
CA ALA A 20 -32.75 -30.27 16.92
C ALA A 20 -31.52 -31.03 16.42
N GLY A 21 -30.75 -30.44 15.51
CA GLY A 21 -29.59 -31.12 14.92
C GLY A 21 -28.90 -30.34 13.82
N ALA A 22 -28.60 -29.06 14.07
CA ALA A 22 -27.68 -28.27 13.23
C ALA A 22 -27.04 -27.10 13.99
N CYS A 23 -27.01 -27.18 15.34
CA CYS A 23 -26.39 -26.18 16.20
C CYS A 23 -25.73 -26.87 17.40
N ALA A 24 -24.81 -27.81 17.15
CA ALA A 24 -23.83 -28.35 18.09
C ALA A 24 -23.14 -29.55 17.44
N ASP A 25 -21.99 -29.33 16.77
CA ASP A 25 -20.83 -30.25 16.67
C ASP A 25 -19.94 -29.95 15.45
N GLU A 26 -19.27 -28.80 15.44
CA GLU A 26 -18.00 -28.64 14.70
C GLU A 26 -16.88 -28.11 15.61
N GLY A 27 -17.04 -28.27 16.93
CA GLY A 27 -16.24 -27.56 17.94
C GLY A 27 -15.21 -28.39 18.69
N MET A 28 -15.16 -29.71 18.54
CA MET A 28 -14.18 -30.56 19.21
C MET A 28 -13.81 -31.74 18.32
N GLY A 29 -12.59 -31.77 17.78
CA GLY A 29 -12.14 -32.95 17.03
C GLY A 29 -10.90 -32.84 16.14
N HIS A 30 -10.37 -31.64 15.87
CA HIS A 30 -9.06 -31.51 15.23
C HIS A 30 -8.13 -30.69 16.13
N GLU A 31 -6.97 -31.27 16.48
CA GLU A 31 -5.86 -30.50 17.03
C GLU A 31 -5.54 -29.35 16.06
N MET A 32 -5.29 -28.15 16.60
CA MET A 32 -4.83 -27.04 15.78
C MET A 32 -3.45 -27.38 15.23
N GLU A 33 -3.26 -27.15 13.94
CA GLU A 33 -2.01 -27.52 13.25
C GLU A 33 -1.48 -26.35 12.41
N MET A 34 -0.17 -26.35 12.18
CA MET A 34 0.46 -25.52 11.16
C MET A 34 -0.15 -25.78 9.78
N SER A 35 -0.05 -24.82 8.86
CA SER A 35 -0.60 -24.96 7.52
C SER A 35 -0.06 -26.18 6.79
N GLN A 36 -0.83 -26.74 5.85
CA GLN A 36 -0.37 -27.84 5.01
C GLN A 36 0.94 -27.48 4.29
N LYS A 37 1.13 -26.21 3.89
CA LYS A 37 2.35 -25.76 3.21
C LYS A 37 3.59 -25.84 4.10
N SER A 38 3.47 -25.49 5.38
CA SER A 38 4.55 -25.70 6.34
C SER A 38 4.79 -27.18 6.60
N ARG A 39 3.72 -27.97 6.80
CA ARG A 39 3.83 -29.41 7.04
C ARG A 39 4.51 -30.15 5.90
N ASP A 40 4.23 -29.79 4.64
CA ASP A 40 4.87 -30.35 3.46
C ASP A 40 6.40 -30.13 3.48
N VAL A 41 6.84 -28.93 3.86
CA VAL A 41 8.27 -28.58 4.00
C VAL A 41 8.89 -29.28 5.20
N ILE A 42 8.21 -29.32 6.35
CA ILE A 42 8.68 -29.98 7.57
C ILE A 42 8.84 -31.48 7.36
N ALA A 43 7.95 -32.11 6.61
CA ALA A 43 8.01 -33.54 6.29
C ALA A 43 9.21 -33.88 5.39
N ASN A 44 9.60 -32.98 4.49
CA ASN A 44 10.69 -33.19 3.53
C ASN A 44 11.59 -31.95 3.39
N PRO A 45 12.34 -31.58 4.46
CA PRO A 45 13.06 -30.32 4.48
C PRO A 45 14.28 -30.37 3.55
N LYS A 46 14.37 -29.40 2.63
CA LYS A 46 15.51 -29.20 1.72
C LYS A 46 16.25 -27.90 2.03
N GLY A 47 16.22 -27.48 3.29
CA GLY A 47 17.01 -26.36 3.81
C GLY A 47 18.52 -26.65 3.75
N THR A 48 19.32 -25.62 4.04
CA THR A 48 20.79 -25.67 3.91
C THR A 48 21.51 -25.56 5.24
N LEU A 49 20.81 -25.37 6.36
CA LEU A 49 21.45 -25.20 7.66
C LEU A 49 22.25 -26.45 8.05
N GLN A 50 21.65 -27.64 7.94
CA GLN A 50 22.32 -28.90 8.27
C GLN A 50 23.36 -29.31 7.22
N SER A 51 23.09 -29.09 5.94
CA SER A 51 23.96 -29.57 4.86
C SER A 51 25.14 -28.63 4.56
N ARG A 52 25.02 -27.33 4.85
CA ARG A 52 26.04 -26.32 4.51
C ARG A 52 26.40 -25.38 5.66
N GLY A 53 25.75 -25.48 6.81
CA GLY A 53 25.94 -24.52 7.91
C GLY A 53 25.38 -23.12 7.61
N VAL A 54 24.55 -22.98 6.58
CA VAL A 54 24.00 -21.69 6.13
C VAL A 54 22.49 -21.76 6.14
N ILE A 55 21.83 -20.83 6.82
CA ILE A 55 20.36 -20.76 6.83
C ILE A 55 19.80 -20.27 5.49
N SER A 56 18.73 -20.91 5.01
CA SER A 56 17.98 -20.52 3.82
C SER A 56 16.46 -20.57 4.06
N LEU A 57 15.67 -20.28 3.01
CA LEU A 57 14.22 -20.11 3.09
C LEU A 57 13.48 -21.25 3.81
N GLN A 58 13.76 -22.51 3.48
CA GLN A 58 13.04 -23.64 4.08
C GLN A 58 13.41 -23.86 5.55
N ASP A 59 14.65 -23.52 5.95
CA ASP A 59 15.07 -23.63 7.35
C ASP A 59 14.22 -22.71 8.25
N TYR A 60 13.85 -21.52 7.76
CA TYR A 60 12.93 -20.62 8.45
C TYR A 60 11.51 -21.20 8.59
N VAL A 61 11.02 -21.95 7.60
CA VAL A 61 9.70 -22.58 7.71
C VAL A 61 9.73 -23.69 8.77
N VAL A 62 10.81 -24.45 8.84
CA VAL A 62 10.98 -25.55 9.80
C VAL A 62 11.12 -25.05 11.23
N GLU A 63 11.94 -24.00 11.47
CA GLU A 63 12.20 -23.52 12.85
C GLU A 63 10.95 -22.97 13.55
N GLU A 64 9.91 -22.56 12.80
CA GLU A 64 8.70 -21.94 13.36
C GLU A 64 7.77 -22.95 14.05
N ARG A 65 7.94 -24.25 13.82
CA ARG A 65 7.12 -25.30 14.43
C ARG A 65 7.05 -25.20 15.95
N GLU A 66 8.20 -24.96 16.59
CA GLU A 66 8.30 -24.87 18.05
C GLU A 66 7.40 -23.75 18.62
N MET A 67 7.29 -22.63 17.90
CA MET A 67 6.45 -21.49 18.29
C MET A 67 4.96 -21.85 18.24
N TYR A 68 4.50 -22.48 17.16
CA TYR A 68 3.10 -22.87 17.02
C TYR A 68 2.71 -23.98 17.99
N ASP A 69 3.55 -24.99 18.18
CA ASP A 69 3.34 -26.05 19.16
C ASP A 69 3.21 -25.47 20.58
N TRP A 70 3.99 -24.43 20.92
CA TRP A 70 3.88 -23.71 22.18
C TRP A 70 2.58 -22.88 22.26
N LEU A 71 2.24 -22.13 21.22
CA LEU A 71 1.05 -21.28 21.18
C LEU A 71 -0.25 -22.08 21.33
N PHE A 72 -0.38 -23.22 20.65
CA PHE A 72 -1.56 -24.08 20.75
C PHE A 72 -1.78 -24.61 22.18
N LYS A 73 -0.71 -24.75 22.97
CA LYS A 73 -0.77 -25.24 24.35
C LYS A 73 -0.93 -24.14 25.39
N ASN A 74 -0.43 -22.93 25.12
CA ASN A 74 -0.25 -21.90 26.15
C ASN A 74 -1.07 -20.62 25.93
N HIS A 75 -1.51 -20.35 24.70
CA HIS A 75 -2.25 -19.11 24.42
C HIS A 75 -3.61 -19.08 25.15
N PRO A 76 -4.04 -17.93 25.72
CA PRO A 76 -5.30 -17.81 26.46
C PRO A 76 -6.54 -18.30 25.70
N ILE A 77 -6.56 -18.14 24.37
CA ILE A 77 -7.63 -18.69 23.52
C ILE A 77 -7.86 -20.18 23.81
N PHE A 78 -6.80 -20.96 24.01
CA PHE A 78 -6.91 -22.38 24.34
C PHE A 78 -7.01 -22.60 25.86
N THR A 79 -6.14 -21.97 26.64
CA THR A 79 -6.02 -22.27 28.08
C THR A 79 -7.11 -21.67 28.95
N LYS A 80 -7.73 -20.56 28.53
CA LYS A 80 -8.81 -19.86 29.25
C LYS A 80 -10.14 -19.93 28.52
N TYR A 81 -10.14 -19.81 27.19
CA TYR A 81 -11.36 -19.83 26.38
C TYR A 81 -11.68 -21.20 25.77
N GLY A 82 -10.89 -22.24 26.07
CA GLY A 82 -11.14 -23.62 25.64
C GLY A 82 -11.13 -23.81 24.11
N GLY A 83 -10.40 -22.96 23.39
CA GLY A 83 -10.35 -22.94 21.93
C GLY A 83 -11.59 -22.35 21.27
N LYS A 84 -12.54 -21.79 22.04
CA LYS A 84 -13.81 -21.28 21.52
C LYS A 84 -13.69 -19.81 21.11
N THR A 85 -14.10 -19.51 19.89
CA THR A 85 -14.10 -18.17 19.30
C THR A 85 -15.41 -17.91 18.54
N VAL A 86 -15.89 -16.66 18.56
CA VAL A 86 -16.97 -16.22 17.66
C VAL A 86 -16.35 -15.88 16.32
N GLY A 87 -16.37 -16.88 15.43
CA GLY A 87 -15.69 -16.88 14.15
C GLY A 87 -14.55 -17.91 14.13
N LYS A 88 -14.34 -18.54 12.97
CA LYS A 88 -13.36 -19.61 12.78
C LYS A 88 -11.92 -19.11 12.95
N MET A 89 -11.08 -19.88 13.66
CA MET A 89 -9.64 -19.64 13.66
C MET A 89 -8.98 -20.31 12.45
N ASP A 90 -8.20 -19.55 11.69
CA ASP A 90 -7.43 -20.06 10.54
C ASP A 90 -5.93 -19.80 10.76
N VAL A 91 -5.12 -20.86 10.90
CA VAL A 91 -3.68 -20.74 11.12
C VAL A 91 -2.98 -20.17 9.88
N HIS A 92 -2.21 -19.10 10.05
CA HIS A 92 -1.43 -18.45 8.99
C HIS A 92 0.03 -18.28 9.41
N ASP A 93 0.86 -19.22 8.98
CA ASP A 93 2.28 -19.37 9.32
C ASP A 93 3.21 -19.03 8.13
N ARG A 94 4.53 -19.20 8.28
CA ARG A 94 5.51 -18.95 7.20
C ARG A 94 5.25 -19.78 5.94
N GLY A 95 4.65 -20.97 6.03
CA GLY A 95 4.30 -21.75 4.86
C GLY A 95 3.29 -21.06 3.94
N LEU A 96 2.28 -20.39 4.51
CA LEU A 96 1.34 -19.58 3.74
C LEU A 96 1.94 -18.21 3.37
N GLU A 97 2.52 -17.50 4.34
CA GLU A 97 2.99 -16.13 4.13
C GLU A 97 4.26 -16.06 3.28
N TRP A 98 5.24 -16.95 3.49
CA TRP A 98 6.54 -16.83 2.82
C TRP A 98 6.63 -17.66 1.55
N LEU A 99 5.78 -18.67 1.36
CA LEU A 99 5.81 -19.54 0.18
C LEU A 99 4.57 -19.42 -0.72
N ALA A 100 3.36 -19.41 -0.14
CA ALA A 100 2.12 -19.44 -0.92
C ALA A 100 1.72 -18.06 -1.45
N GLU A 101 1.91 -17.03 -0.65
CA GLU A 101 1.53 -15.66 -0.97
C GLU A 101 2.14 -15.15 -2.29
N GLY A 102 1.39 -14.32 -2.98
CA GLY A 102 1.78 -13.78 -4.28
C GLY A 102 1.82 -14.79 -5.41
N HIS A 103 1.04 -15.88 -5.30
CA HIS A 103 1.06 -16.99 -6.27
C HIS A 103 2.46 -17.59 -6.45
N GLY A 104 3.24 -17.69 -5.36
CA GLY A 104 4.63 -18.15 -5.39
C GLY A 104 4.79 -19.57 -5.95
N PHE A 105 3.82 -20.45 -5.71
CA PHE A 105 3.80 -21.79 -6.32
C PHE A 105 3.61 -21.75 -7.83
N ASP A 106 2.74 -20.88 -8.35
CA ASP A 106 2.49 -20.79 -9.79
C ASP A 106 3.64 -20.08 -10.52
N PHE A 107 4.25 -19.08 -9.89
CA PHE A 107 5.52 -18.53 -10.37
C PHE A 107 6.60 -19.61 -10.46
N SER A 108 6.71 -20.46 -9.43
CA SER A 108 7.69 -21.54 -9.39
C SER A 108 7.46 -22.54 -10.53
N LYS A 109 6.22 -22.97 -10.75
CA LYS A 109 5.85 -23.86 -11.88
C LYS A 109 6.17 -23.24 -13.24
N ALA A 110 5.99 -21.92 -13.39
CA ALA A 110 6.29 -21.20 -14.62
C ALA A 110 7.80 -20.96 -14.84
N SER A 111 8.65 -21.24 -13.85
CA SER A 111 10.09 -21.05 -13.90
C SER A 111 10.84 -22.34 -14.28
N LYS A 112 11.98 -22.19 -14.94
CA LYS A 112 12.93 -23.29 -15.18
C LYS A 112 13.69 -23.72 -13.90
N ARG A 113 13.70 -22.88 -12.86
CA ARG A 113 14.44 -23.17 -11.63
C ARG A 113 13.88 -24.40 -10.93
N ASP A 114 14.77 -25.30 -10.52
CA ASP A 114 14.44 -26.58 -9.88
C ASP A 114 13.39 -27.39 -10.68
N ASP A 115 13.45 -27.31 -12.03
CA ASP A 115 12.49 -27.92 -12.96
C ASP A 115 11.03 -27.59 -12.64
N GLY A 116 10.76 -26.38 -12.16
CA GLY A 116 9.44 -25.90 -11.78
C GLY A 116 8.91 -26.46 -10.46
N LYS A 117 9.73 -27.21 -9.71
CA LYS A 117 9.36 -27.89 -8.45
C LYS A 117 9.85 -27.17 -7.19
N GLY A 118 10.57 -26.05 -7.35
CA GLY A 118 11.07 -25.24 -6.26
C GLY A 118 9.99 -24.41 -5.57
N TYR A 119 10.40 -23.63 -4.55
CA TYR A 119 9.57 -22.60 -3.91
C TYR A 119 10.04 -21.21 -4.29
N SER A 120 9.12 -20.23 -4.36
CA SER A 120 9.43 -18.82 -4.61
C SER A 120 8.77 -17.95 -3.55
N SER A 121 9.59 -17.25 -2.76
CA SER A 121 9.09 -16.29 -1.77
C SER A 121 8.93 -14.91 -2.42
N MET A 122 7.69 -14.56 -2.76
CA MET A 122 7.41 -13.39 -3.59
C MET A 122 7.50 -12.07 -2.81
N MET A 123 7.08 -12.07 -1.55
CA MET A 123 6.89 -10.81 -0.79
C MET A 123 7.35 -10.81 0.66
N TYR A 124 7.32 -11.94 1.37
CA TYR A 124 7.66 -11.99 2.80
C TYR A 124 8.81 -12.95 3.04
N ARG A 125 9.95 -12.40 3.45
CA ARG A 125 11.19 -13.11 3.79
C ARG A 125 12.17 -12.16 4.45
N ILE A 126 13.06 -12.72 5.28
CA ILE A 126 14.10 -11.97 5.99
C ILE A 126 15.52 -12.30 5.47
N PRO A 127 16.45 -11.33 5.50
CA PRO A 127 17.82 -11.51 5.01
C PRO A 127 18.83 -12.00 6.08
N ALA A 128 18.39 -12.25 7.32
CA ALA A 128 19.23 -12.70 8.43
C ALA A 128 18.37 -13.44 9.47
N GLY A 129 18.98 -13.87 10.58
CA GLY A 129 18.32 -14.60 11.65
C GLY A 129 17.00 -13.97 12.11
N SER A 130 16.00 -14.82 12.31
CA SER A 130 14.65 -14.45 12.71
C SER A 130 14.56 -14.08 14.18
N SER A 131 13.38 -13.64 14.62
CA SER A 131 13.10 -13.46 16.06
C SER A 131 13.09 -14.75 16.88
N LEU A 132 13.27 -15.92 16.26
CA LEU A 132 13.30 -17.23 16.93
C LEU A 132 14.73 -17.76 17.18
N GLN A 133 15.76 -16.98 16.83
CA GLN A 133 17.17 -17.38 16.96
C GLN A 133 17.87 -16.63 18.10
N PHE A 134 18.45 -17.41 19.02
CA PHE A 134 19.13 -16.91 20.21
C PHE A 134 20.44 -17.69 20.47
N PRO A 135 21.51 -17.03 20.94
CA PRO A 135 21.63 -15.59 21.09
C PRO A 135 21.71 -14.89 19.73
N ASN A 136 21.30 -13.63 19.67
CA ASN A 136 21.59 -12.75 18.53
C ASN A 136 22.63 -11.69 18.91
N LYS A 137 23.07 -10.92 17.92
CA LYS A 137 24.14 -9.91 18.05
C LYS A 137 23.62 -8.48 17.94
N PHE A 138 22.31 -8.26 18.15
CA PHE A 138 21.77 -6.90 18.18
C PHE A 138 22.29 -6.19 19.43
N ILE A 139 22.65 -4.92 19.29
CA ILE A 139 23.13 -4.08 20.40
C ILE A 139 22.20 -2.90 20.71
N GLY A 140 21.20 -2.67 19.86
CA GLY A 140 20.23 -1.60 20.00
C GLY A 140 20.66 -0.31 19.29
N PRO A 141 19.69 0.45 18.75
CA PRO A 141 19.98 1.65 17.97
C PRO A 141 20.66 2.76 18.79
N GLU A 142 20.42 2.82 20.10
CA GLU A 142 21.07 3.77 21.01
C GLU A 142 22.59 3.60 20.99
N LYS A 143 23.09 2.35 20.91
CA LYS A 143 24.53 2.05 20.80
C LYS A 143 25.12 2.48 19.46
N CYS A 144 24.36 2.36 18.37
CA CYS A 144 24.78 2.97 17.11
C CYS A 144 24.85 4.50 17.21
N GLY A 145 23.90 5.10 17.93
CA GLY A 145 23.81 6.55 18.16
C GLY A 145 24.95 7.15 18.98
N GLU A 146 25.62 6.36 19.82
CA GLU A 146 26.82 6.81 20.57
C GLU A 146 27.93 7.34 19.63
N CYS A 147 28.12 6.70 18.47
CA CYS A 147 29.11 7.10 17.46
C CYS A 147 28.50 7.84 16.26
N HIS A 148 27.21 7.62 15.97
CA HIS A 148 26.49 8.21 14.84
C HIS A 148 25.28 9.05 15.27
N PRO A 149 25.48 10.09 16.11
CA PRO A 149 24.38 10.84 16.70
C PRO A 149 23.53 11.57 15.64
N ALA A 150 24.13 12.05 14.54
CA ALA A 150 23.39 12.75 13.50
C ALA A 150 22.35 11.86 12.80
N GLN A 151 22.71 10.62 12.48
CA GLN A 151 21.80 9.65 11.86
C GLN A 151 20.77 9.15 12.88
N TYR A 152 21.18 8.96 14.14
CA TYR A 152 20.26 8.58 15.21
C TYR A 152 19.14 9.61 15.37
N GLU A 153 19.48 10.90 15.42
CA GLU A 153 18.49 11.97 15.59
C GLU A 153 17.50 12.08 14.42
N THR A 154 17.94 11.89 13.17
CA THR A 154 17.04 11.92 12.00
C THR A 154 16.16 10.68 11.93
N TRP A 155 16.73 9.51 12.23
CA TRP A 155 16.01 8.24 12.28
C TRP A 155 14.99 8.18 13.42
N SER A 156 15.34 8.64 14.62
CA SER A 156 14.52 8.49 15.84
C SER A 156 13.20 9.25 15.74
N ARG A 157 13.17 10.37 15.01
CA ARG A 157 11.95 11.14 14.68
C ARG A 157 11.23 10.66 13.41
N SER A 158 11.42 9.39 13.04
CA SER A 158 10.77 8.80 11.88
C SER A 158 9.82 7.66 12.28
N ARG A 159 8.88 7.33 11.39
CA ARG A 159 7.96 6.22 11.61
C ARG A 159 8.64 4.86 11.52
N HIS A 160 9.83 4.75 10.93
CA HIS A 160 10.66 3.54 11.06
C HIS A 160 10.98 3.24 12.52
N ALA A 161 11.41 4.24 13.29
CA ALA A 161 11.81 4.09 14.70
C ALA A 161 10.64 3.78 15.63
N THR A 162 9.43 4.21 15.29
CA THR A 162 8.28 4.19 16.21
C THR A 162 7.09 3.38 15.70
N THR A 163 7.29 2.55 14.67
CA THR A 163 6.21 1.69 14.16
C THR A 163 5.83 0.58 15.14
N ILE A 164 6.74 0.20 16.05
CA ILE A 164 6.48 -0.69 17.19
C ILE A 164 6.65 0.13 18.45
N ARG A 165 5.60 0.20 19.28
CA ARG A 165 5.61 0.99 20.52
C ARG A 165 4.86 0.28 21.63
N PHE A 166 5.42 0.37 22.83
CA PHE A 166 4.84 -0.18 24.04
C PHE A 166 3.78 0.76 24.62
N PRO A 167 2.83 0.25 25.41
CA PRO A 167 2.00 1.11 26.25
C PRO A 167 2.81 2.13 27.04
N GLY A 168 2.39 3.40 27.00
CA GLY A 168 3.10 4.53 27.60
C GLY A 168 3.95 5.34 26.61
N GLU A 169 4.06 4.90 25.36
CA GLU A 169 4.81 5.56 24.28
C GLU A 169 3.88 6.22 23.25
N HIS A 170 2.66 6.60 23.66
CA HIS A 170 1.59 7.13 22.80
C HIS A 170 1.11 8.51 23.26
N PRO A 171 2.01 9.51 23.38
CA PRO A 171 1.60 10.83 23.82
C PRO A 171 0.61 11.50 22.86
N GLU A 172 0.56 11.07 21.58
CA GLU A 172 -0.39 11.59 20.59
C GLU A 172 -1.86 11.24 20.88
N VAL A 173 -2.09 10.35 21.85
CA VAL A 173 -3.40 10.06 22.44
C VAL A 173 -3.39 10.16 23.96
N ASN A 174 -2.49 10.98 24.51
CA ASN A 174 -2.29 11.16 25.96
C ASN A 174 -2.08 9.82 26.71
N ASN A 175 -1.44 8.84 26.06
CA ASN A 175 -1.23 7.48 26.53
C ASN A 175 -2.51 6.69 26.87
N ASN A 176 -3.67 7.17 26.42
CA ASN A 176 -4.94 6.48 26.58
C ASN A 176 -5.26 5.67 25.33
N LEU A 177 -5.12 4.35 25.45
CA LEU A 177 -5.30 3.42 24.33
C LEU A 177 -6.73 2.86 24.23
N THR A 178 -7.55 3.03 25.26
CA THR A 178 -8.87 2.37 25.39
C THR A 178 -10.05 3.32 25.23
N ASP A 179 -9.80 4.62 25.22
CA ASP A 179 -10.83 5.63 24.98
C ASP A 179 -10.80 6.11 23.52
N PRO A 180 -11.91 6.68 23.00
CA PRO A 180 -11.97 7.19 21.64
C PRO A 180 -10.83 8.17 21.31
N VAL A 181 -10.28 8.07 20.10
CA VAL A 181 -9.22 8.99 19.66
C VAL A 181 -9.81 10.35 19.25
N PHE A 182 -10.83 10.30 18.38
CA PHE A 182 -11.45 11.47 17.78
C PHE A 182 -12.82 11.72 18.40
N SER A 183 -13.94 11.44 17.72
CA SER A 183 -15.27 11.67 18.27
C SER A 183 -15.65 10.63 19.34
N PRO A 184 -16.50 10.96 20.34
CA PRO A 184 -16.88 10.04 21.41
C PRO A 184 -17.56 8.73 20.96
N ASP A 185 -18.21 8.75 19.79
CA ASP A 185 -18.91 7.63 19.16
C ASP A 185 -17.99 6.77 18.27
N THR A 186 -16.68 7.05 18.27
CA THR A 186 -15.68 6.38 17.43
C THR A 186 -14.70 5.56 18.23
N ALA A 187 -13.92 4.75 17.51
CA ALA A 187 -12.98 3.81 18.09
C ALA A 187 -11.85 4.43 18.91
N SER A 188 -11.46 3.68 19.94
CA SER A 188 -10.15 3.70 20.60
C SER A 188 -9.08 2.98 19.77
N ILE A 189 -7.80 3.12 20.14
CA ILE A 189 -6.69 2.39 19.47
C ILE A 189 -6.81 0.89 19.71
N LEU A 190 -7.00 0.47 20.96
CA LEU A 190 -7.21 -0.92 21.34
C LEU A 190 -8.71 -1.22 21.38
N PRO A 191 -9.14 -2.38 20.88
CA PRO A 191 -10.55 -2.75 20.94
C PRO A 191 -10.96 -3.14 22.36
N LYS A 192 -12.27 -3.12 22.62
CA LYS A 192 -12.88 -3.58 23.88
C LYS A 192 -12.33 -4.94 24.30
N GLY A 193 -12.08 -5.09 25.60
CA GLY A 193 -11.58 -6.33 26.15
C GLY A 193 -10.07 -6.56 26.04
N ILE A 194 -9.36 -5.70 25.29
CA ILE A 194 -7.89 -5.70 25.20
C ILE A 194 -7.36 -4.50 25.99
N THR A 195 -6.56 -4.78 27.00
CA THR A 195 -6.01 -3.76 27.90
C THR A 195 -4.50 -3.64 27.74
N PRO A 196 -3.90 -2.47 28.07
CA PRO A 196 -2.48 -2.24 27.84
C PRO A 196 -1.53 -3.24 28.53
N ASP A 197 -1.93 -3.80 29.68
CA ASP A 197 -1.14 -4.77 30.45
C ASP A 197 -0.99 -6.14 29.77
N VAL A 198 -1.88 -6.50 28.85
CA VAL A 198 -1.85 -7.77 28.10
C VAL A 198 -1.39 -7.66 26.66
N ILE A 199 -0.90 -6.48 26.26
CA ILE A 199 -0.25 -6.31 24.97
C ILE A 199 1.26 -6.16 25.11
N TYR A 200 1.99 -6.82 24.22
CA TYR A 200 3.41 -6.57 24.08
C TYR A 200 3.64 -5.19 23.46
N ALA A 201 3.00 -4.91 22.31
CA ALA A 201 3.17 -3.66 21.59
C ALA A 201 1.97 -3.33 20.68
N THR A 202 1.87 -2.06 20.35
CA THR A 202 1.08 -1.56 19.22
C THR A 202 1.93 -1.53 17.95
N VAL A 203 1.26 -1.61 16.80
CA VAL A 203 1.88 -1.49 15.47
C VAL A 203 1.21 -0.37 14.70
N GLY A 204 1.94 0.71 14.40
CA GLY A 204 1.47 1.80 13.53
C GLY A 204 1.43 3.19 14.17
N HIS A 205 0.64 4.07 13.56
CA HIS A 205 0.55 5.51 13.88
C HIS A 205 -0.82 6.08 13.46
N LEU A 206 -1.23 7.19 14.08
CA LEU A 206 -2.40 7.97 13.68
C LEU A 206 -2.37 8.42 12.21
N ARG A 207 -1.19 8.39 11.57
CA ARG A 207 -1.03 8.55 10.12
C ARG A 207 -2.06 7.77 9.31
N THR A 208 -2.30 6.51 9.66
CA THR A 208 -3.20 5.63 8.91
C THR A 208 -3.99 4.70 9.81
N LYS A 209 -3.30 3.88 10.61
CA LYS A 209 -3.93 2.78 11.35
C LYS A 209 -3.04 2.28 12.48
N PHE A 210 -3.67 1.55 13.40
CA PHE A 210 -2.98 0.75 14.41
C PHE A 210 -3.49 -0.69 14.42
N GLY A 211 -2.61 -1.61 14.80
CA GLY A 211 -2.95 -2.93 15.32
C GLY A 211 -2.20 -3.18 16.63
N TYR A 212 -2.36 -4.37 17.19
CA TYR A 212 -1.66 -4.78 18.41
C TYR A 212 -1.12 -6.21 18.31
N VAL A 213 -0.12 -6.50 19.15
CA VAL A 213 0.44 -7.82 19.39
C VAL A 213 0.27 -8.10 20.88
N ASP A 214 -0.38 -9.21 21.24
CA ASP A 214 -0.61 -9.55 22.65
C ASP A 214 0.67 -10.04 23.35
N ALA A 215 0.58 -10.27 24.66
CA ALA A 215 1.73 -10.70 25.47
C ALA A 215 2.31 -12.07 25.07
N TRP A 216 1.61 -12.86 24.26
CA TRP A 216 2.08 -14.15 23.73
C TRP A 216 2.70 -14.01 22.34
N LEU A 217 2.87 -12.78 21.87
CA LEU A 217 3.35 -12.44 20.53
C LEU A 217 2.43 -12.94 19.40
N LEU A 218 1.15 -13.16 19.71
CA LEU A 218 0.14 -13.43 18.71
C LEU A 218 -0.38 -12.10 18.15
N ARG A 219 -0.62 -12.08 16.84
CA ARG A 219 -1.23 -10.93 16.16
C ARG A 219 -2.66 -10.72 16.67
N GLY A 220 -2.99 -9.48 17.05
CA GLY A 220 -4.33 -9.08 17.46
C GLY A 220 -5.33 -9.06 16.30
N THR A 221 -5.94 -10.20 16.01
CA THR A 221 -6.98 -10.39 14.98
C THR A 221 -8.40 -10.48 15.57
N TYR A 222 -8.53 -10.15 16.85
CA TYR A 222 -9.73 -10.34 17.65
C TYR A 222 -9.95 -9.17 18.62
N HIS A 223 -11.06 -9.23 19.34
CA HIS A 223 -11.32 -8.46 20.55
C HIS A 223 -12.08 -9.34 21.55
N VAL A 224 -12.38 -8.85 22.76
CA VAL A 224 -13.15 -9.62 23.76
C VAL A 224 -14.46 -8.93 24.07
N GLU A 225 -15.57 -9.63 23.87
CA GLU A 225 -16.92 -9.13 24.16
C GLU A 225 -17.40 -9.66 25.52
N GLY A 226 -17.94 -8.77 26.36
CA GLY A 226 -18.46 -9.15 27.69
C GLY A 226 -17.40 -9.56 28.71
N GLY A 227 -16.13 -9.17 28.51
CA GLY A 227 -15.03 -9.51 29.41
C GLY A 227 -13.69 -8.95 28.94
N LEU A 228 -12.61 -9.42 29.57
CA LEU A 228 -11.23 -8.97 29.32
C LEU A 228 -10.31 -10.17 29.09
N LEU A 229 -9.36 -10.04 28.15
CA LEU A 229 -8.36 -11.07 27.86
C LEU A 229 -7.52 -11.43 29.09
N ARG A 230 -7.15 -10.42 29.90
CA ARG A 230 -6.33 -10.59 31.10
C ARG A 230 -6.96 -11.56 32.09
N ASP A 231 -8.27 -11.46 32.26
CA ASP A 231 -9.04 -12.25 33.22
C ASP A 231 -9.54 -13.57 32.61
N GLY A 232 -9.45 -13.74 31.29
CA GLY A 232 -10.03 -14.91 30.60
C GLY A 232 -11.56 -14.91 30.61
N THR A 233 -12.17 -13.74 30.71
CA THR A 233 -13.63 -13.59 30.79
C THR A 233 -14.22 -13.18 29.43
N GLY A 234 -15.53 -13.35 29.26
CA GLY A 234 -16.23 -12.99 28.02
C GLY A 234 -15.97 -13.97 26.87
N GLN A 235 -16.02 -13.47 25.65
CA GLN A 235 -15.83 -14.26 24.42
C GLN A 235 -14.79 -13.63 23.51
N ILE A 236 -13.89 -14.45 22.95
CA ILE A 236 -13.01 -14.04 21.86
C ILE A 236 -13.85 -13.87 20.60
N VAL A 237 -13.81 -12.70 20.00
CA VAL A 237 -14.58 -12.37 18.79
C VAL A 237 -13.65 -11.98 17.66
N ALA A 238 -13.80 -12.65 16.52
CA ALA A 238 -13.03 -12.35 15.31
C ALA A 238 -13.30 -10.94 14.79
N GLY A 239 -12.25 -10.21 14.40
CA GLY A 239 -12.36 -8.90 13.78
C GLY A 239 -12.56 -7.75 14.77
N GLY A 240 -12.95 -6.56 14.27
CA GLY A 240 -13.06 -5.34 15.06
C GLY A 240 -11.76 -4.98 15.79
N ASN A 241 -10.63 -5.16 15.10
CA ASN A 241 -9.30 -5.29 15.69
C ASN A 241 -8.26 -4.29 15.15
N GLN A 242 -8.56 -3.58 14.07
CA GLN A 242 -7.65 -2.60 13.45
C GLN A 242 -8.24 -1.20 13.57
N PHE A 243 -7.61 -0.34 14.35
CA PHE A 243 -7.96 1.09 14.38
C PHE A 243 -7.60 1.74 13.04
N GLN A 244 -8.50 2.51 12.46
CA GLN A 244 -8.40 3.13 11.15
C GLN A 244 -8.71 4.62 11.23
N ARG A 245 -7.69 5.47 11.03
CA ARG A 245 -7.82 6.93 11.18
C ARG A 245 -8.87 7.49 10.24
N THR A 246 -8.85 7.10 8.96
CA THR A 246 -9.75 7.66 7.96
C THR A 246 -11.21 7.34 8.25
N TRP A 247 -11.49 6.12 8.72
CA TRP A 247 -12.86 5.75 9.07
C TRP A 247 -13.33 6.41 10.37
N ALA A 248 -12.44 6.54 11.36
CA ALA A 248 -12.73 7.21 12.62
C ALA A 248 -12.90 8.74 12.47
N LEU A 249 -12.09 9.38 11.64
CA LEU A 249 -12.03 10.85 11.53
C LEU A 249 -12.78 11.42 10.33
N ASN A 250 -12.64 10.82 9.15
CA ASN A 250 -12.95 11.49 7.89
C ASN A 250 -14.22 10.96 7.19
N LEU A 251 -14.58 9.70 7.42
CA LEU A 251 -15.82 9.11 6.90
C LEU A 251 -16.94 9.25 7.91
N ASP A 252 -17.31 10.49 8.21
CA ASP A 252 -18.51 10.82 8.97
C ASP A 252 -19.79 10.72 8.11
N ASP A 253 -20.95 10.83 8.74
CA ASP A 253 -22.25 10.68 8.07
C ASP A 253 -22.42 11.65 6.88
N GLU A 254 -21.90 12.87 6.97
CA GLU A 254 -22.00 13.86 5.88
C GLU A 254 -21.16 13.42 4.68
N THR A 255 -19.91 13.02 4.93
CA THR A 255 -18.98 12.56 3.90
C THR A 255 -19.49 11.28 3.24
N VAL A 256 -20.00 10.33 4.02
CA VAL A 256 -20.62 9.10 3.53
C VAL A 256 -21.82 9.41 2.64
N LYS A 257 -22.71 10.33 3.03
CA LYS A 257 -23.84 10.78 2.20
C LYS A 257 -23.39 11.44 0.90
N LYS A 258 -22.30 12.23 0.91
CA LYS A 258 -21.71 12.81 -0.30
C LYS A 258 -21.23 11.72 -1.25
N ILE A 259 -20.50 10.73 -0.73
CA ILE A 259 -20.00 9.61 -1.53
C ILE A 259 -21.17 8.82 -2.13
N LYS A 260 -22.20 8.52 -1.35
CA LYS A 260 -23.35 7.70 -1.78
C LYS A 260 -24.15 8.31 -2.94
N LYS A 261 -24.14 9.64 -3.08
CA LYS A 261 -24.71 10.32 -4.26
C LYS A 261 -24.00 9.99 -5.56
N ILE A 262 -22.71 9.64 -5.50
CA ILE A 262 -21.87 9.30 -6.66
C ILE A 262 -21.76 7.78 -6.81
N VAL A 263 -21.71 7.07 -5.69
CA VAL A 263 -21.56 5.62 -5.60
C VAL A 263 -22.69 5.07 -4.72
N PRO A 264 -23.87 4.74 -5.28
CA PRO A 264 -25.04 4.31 -4.50
C PRO A 264 -24.82 3.09 -3.61
N GLU A 265 -23.87 2.22 -3.99
CA GLU A 265 -23.46 1.02 -3.25
C GLU A 265 -22.55 1.30 -2.04
N PHE A 266 -22.14 2.55 -1.82
CA PHE A 266 -21.24 2.88 -0.72
C PHE A 266 -21.90 2.60 0.65
N PRO A 267 -21.21 1.93 1.59
CA PRO A 267 -21.79 1.57 2.89
C PRO A 267 -22.10 2.81 3.72
N GLU A 268 -23.28 2.85 4.34
CA GLU A 268 -23.73 4.01 5.11
C GLU A 268 -23.78 3.71 6.60
N THR A 269 -24.47 2.63 6.98
CA THR A 269 -24.57 2.20 8.37
C THR A 269 -23.39 1.31 8.76
N LEU A 270 -23.09 1.19 10.06
CA LEU A 270 -22.06 0.27 10.55
C LEU A 270 -22.27 -1.17 10.07
N ALA A 271 -23.53 -1.60 9.93
CA ALA A 271 -23.88 -2.93 9.43
C ALA A 271 -23.54 -3.11 7.93
N ASP A 272 -23.63 -2.06 7.12
CA ASP A 272 -23.35 -2.10 5.67
C ASP A 272 -21.87 -2.41 5.38
N TYR A 273 -20.96 -2.05 6.31
CA TYR A 273 -19.55 -2.42 6.21
C TYR A 273 -19.30 -3.94 6.39
N GLY A 274 -20.30 -4.68 6.88
CA GLY A 274 -20.34 -6.13 6.94
C GLY A 274 -19.11 -6.76 7.59
N ASP A 275 -18.59 -7.82 6.96
CA ASP A 275 -17.39 -8.55 7.41
C ASP A 275 -16.15 -7.67 7.63
N ASN A 276 -16.05 -6.54 6.91
CA ASN A 276 -14.89 -5.65 7.01
C ASN A 276 -15.02 -4.67 8.18
N GLY A 277 -16.23 -4.48 8.71
CA GLY A 277 -16.54 -3.57 9.80
C GLY A 277 -16.17 -4.14 11.18
N GLY A 278 -16.96 -3.75 12.18
CA GLY A 278 -16.78 -4.09 13.58
C GLY A 278 -17.96 -3.61 14.41
N TYR A 279 -17.76 -3.44 15.72
CA TYR A 279 -18.82 -2.95 16.63
C TYR A 279 -18.82 -1.43 16.81
N VAL A 280 -17.81 -0.72 16.30
CA VAL A 280 -17.69 0.75 16.39
C VAL A 280 -16.96 1.30 15.17
N ARG A 281 -17.39 2.47 14.68
CA ARG A 281 -16.75 3.16 13.56
C ARG A 281 -15.30 3.50 13.91
N GLY A 282 -14.38 3.07 13.06
CA GLY A 282 -12.94 3.24 13.26
C GLY A 282 -12.21 1.97 13.69
N LEU A 283 -12.90 0.89 14.11
CA LEU A 283 -12.28 -0.42 14.39
C LEU A 283 -12.80 -1.47 13.41
N ALA A 284 -12.02 -1.67 12.35
CA ALA A 284 -12.35 -2.59 11.26
C ALA A 284 -11.76 -3.99 11.50
N SER A 285 -12.14 -4.93 10.65
CA SER A 285 -11.62 -6.30 10.66
C SER A 285 -10.50 -6.47 9.63
N TYR A 286 -9.30 -6.83 10.09
CA TYR A 286 -8.11 -7.02 9.26
C TYR A 286 -7.36 -8.31 9.62
N ALA A 287 -7.04 -9.12 8.60
CA ALA A 287 -6.70 -10.54 8.78
C ALA A 287 -7.76 -11.30 9.61
N ALA A 288 -8.99 -10.83 9.48
CA ALA A 288 -10.19 -11.33 10.11
C ALA A 288 -11.39 -10.81 9.32
N LYS A 289 -12.52 -11.48 9.48
CA LYS A 289 -13.85 -11.07 9.06
C LYS A 289 -14.73 -11.05 10.30
N TYR A 290 -15.38 -9.92 10.57
CA TYR A 290 -16.08 -9.67 11.83
C TYR A 290 -17.05 -10.81 12.18
N LYS A 291 -16.84 -11.47 13.33
CA LYS A 291 -17.63 -12.62 13.82
C LYS A 291 -17.62 -13.87 12.90
N LYS A 292 -16.79 -13.92 11.86
CA LYS A 292 -16.76 -15.00 10.86
C LYS A 292 -15.45 -15.79 10.87
N SER A 293 -14.32 -15.11 10.80
CA SER A 293 -13.01 -15.77 10.85
C SER A 293 -11.90 -14.83 11.32
N MET A 294 -10.84 -15.39 11.88
CA MET A 294 -9.65 -14.66 12.33
C MET A 294 -8.40 -15.49 12.09
N PHE A 295 -7.31 -14.82 11.70
CA PHE A 295 -6.03 -15.51 11.58
C PHE A 295 -5.45 -15.77 12.97
N PHE A 296 -5.04 -17.02 13.21
CA PHE A 296 -4.18 -17.37 14.33
C PHE A 296 -2.73 -17.33 13.83
N GLN A 297 -2.04 -16.22 14.10
CA GLN A 297 -0.75 -15.90 13.47
C GLN A 297 0.25 -15.35 14.49
N ALA A 298 1.39 -16.03 14.62
CA ALA A 298 2.50 -15.56 15.42
C ALA A 298 3.19 -14.35 14.74
N ASN A 299 3.82 -13.49 15.52
CA ASN A 299 4.63 -12.38 14.98
C ASN A 299 5.73 -12.87 14.02
N SER A 300 6.30 -14.06 14.28
CA SER A 300 7.36 -14.67 13.46
C SER A 300 6.94 -15.02 12.03
N SER A 301 5.64 -15.13 11.79
CA SER A 301 5.14 -15.58 10.48
C SER A 301 5.06 -14.46 9.47
N TYR A 302 4.95 -13.21 9.93
CA TYR A 302 4.62 -12.09 9.08
C TYR A 302 5.20 -10.77 9.60
N CYS A 303 4.80 -10.36 10.79
CA CYS A 303 5.07 -9.03 11.33
C CYS A 303 6.58 -8.76 11.49
N GLU A 304 7.38 -9.76 11.88
CA GLU A 304 8.83 -9.60 12.01
C GLU A 304 9.53 -9.19 10.71
N VAL A 305 8.90 -9.43 9.56
CA VAL A 305 9.49 -9.09 8.26
C VAL A 305 9.55 -7.57 8.10
N CYS A 306 8.50 -6.83 8.47
CA CYS A 306 8.39 -5.40 8.15
C CYS A 306 8.15 -4.48 9.36
N HIS A 307 7.78 -5.02 10.52
CA HIS A 307 7.62 -4.28 11.76
C HIS A 307 8.30 -5.06 12.90
N PRO A 308 9.64 -5.20 12.84
CA PRO A 308 10.36 -6.14 13.70
C PRO A 308 10.54 -5.61 15.10
N PHE A 309 10.92 -6.52 15.97
CA PHE A 309 11.61 -6.27 17.23
C PHE A 309 12.62 -7.42 17.45
N LYS A 310 13.59 -7.20 18.33
CA LYS A 310 14.56 -8.23 18.74
C LYS A 310 14.72 -8.22 20.26
N PHE A 311 14.94 -9.40 20.82
CA PHE A 311 15.20 -9.59 22.24
C PHE A 311 16.67 -9.94 22.51
N ASP A 312 17.16 -9.68 23.72
CA ASP A 312 18.55 -9.94 24.12
C ASP A 312 18.77 -11.27 24.89
N PHE A 313 17.75 -12.13 24.91
CA PHE A 313 17.80 -13.47 25.52
C PHE A 313 19.00 -14.27 25.03
N LYS A 314 19.60 -15.05 25.95
CA LYS A 314 20.76 -15.90 25.65
C LYS A 314 20.35 -17.22 25.05
N THR A 315 19.15 -17.71 25.38
CA THR A 315 18.65 -19.00 24.91
C THR A 315 17.17 -18.93 24.56
N LYS A 316 16.72 -19.86 23.70
CA LYS A 316 15.29 -20.05 23.41
C LYS A 316 14.47 -20.33 24.69
N LYS A 317 15.04 -21.04 25.66
CA LYS A 317 14.37 -21.37 26.92
C LYS A 317 13.97 -20.11 27.69
N GLU A 318 14.87 -19.13 27.77
CA GLU A 318 14.56 -17.83 28.40
C GLU A 318 13.44 -17.12 27.65
N PHE A 319 13.51 -17.09 26.31
CA PHE A 319 12.47 -16.50 25.48
C PHE A 319 11.09 -17.13 25.71
N TYR A 320 10.96 -18.46 25.64
CA TYR A 320 9.69 -19.15 25.88
C TYR A 320 9.19 -19.00 27.33
N ALA A 321 10.08 -18.82 28.31
CA ALA A 321 9.70 -18.54 29.69
C ALA A 321 9.13 -17.11 29.88
N ALA A 322 9.53 -16.16 29.03
CA ALA A 322 9.03 -14.79 29.04
C ALA A 322 7.71 -14.60 28.27
N LEU A 323 7.39 -15.50 27.32
CA LEU A 323 6.13 -15.40 26.55
C LEU A 323 4.90 -15.45 27.46
N GLY A 324 3.94 -14.56 27.18
CA GLY A 324 2.76 -14.33 28.02
C GLY A 324 2.96 -13.26 29.10
N ASN A 325 4.19 -12.79 29.31
CA ASN A 325 4.51 -11.67 30.21
C ASN A 325 5.00 -10.47 29.40
N ALA A 326 4.09 -9.52 29.13
CA ALA A 326 4.40 -8.32 28.35
C ALA A 326 5.56 -7.51 28.95
N LYS A 327 5.64 -7.39 30.28
CA LYS A 327 6.68 -6.59 30.95
C LYS A 327 8.06 -7.23 30.82
N GLU A 328 8.16 -8.54 30.95
CA GLU A 328 9.44 -9.23 30.79
C GLU A 328 9.93 -9.18 29.34
N LEU A 329 9.03 -9.37 28.37
CA LEU A 329 9.36 -9.21 26.96
C LEU A 329 9.80 -7.77 26.63
N GLN A 330 9.07 -6.77 27.14
CA GLN A 330 9.40 -5.35 26.93
C GLN A 330 10.78 -5.00 27.49
N LYS A 331 11.08 -5.46 28.71
CA LYS A 331 12.39 -5.29 29.37
C LYS A 331 13.53 -5.90 28.56
N HIS A 332 13.30 -7.08 27.98
CA HIS A 332 14.29 -7.79 27.17
C HIS A 332 14.30 -7.36 25.70
N THR A 333 13.54 -6.34 25.31
CA THR A 333 13.52 -5.85 23.92
C THR A 333 14.68 -4.90 23.69
N ILE A 334 15.68 -5.32 22.90
CA ILE A 334 16.87 -4.55 22.58
C ILE A 334 16.71 -3.67 21.32
N SER A 335 15.73 -3.96 20.47
CA SER A 335 15.48 -3.24 19.22
C SER A 335 13.99 -3.25 18.88
N LYS A 336 13.43 -2.07 18.53
CA LYS A 336 12.00 -1.86 18.24
C LYS A 336 11.79 -1.17 16.89
N GLY A 337 10.98 -1.76 16.03
CA GLY A 337 10.68 -1.22 14.70
C GLY A 337 11.85 -1.38 13.73
N ILE A 338 11.87 -0.55 12.69
CA ILE A 338 12.91 -0.57 11.66
C ILE A 338 14.10 0.24 12.17
N THR A 339 14.96 -0.40 12.96
CA THR A 339 16.15 0.20 13.57
C THR A 339 17.37 0.13 12.65
N CYS A 340 18.47 0.75 13.07
CA CYS A 340 19.75 0.75 12.36
C CYS A 340 20.15 -0.65 11.89
N GLU A 341 20.10 -1.64 12.78
CA GLU A 341 20.59 -3.01 12.57
C GLU A 341 19.67 -3.85 11.66
N GLU A 342 18.38 -3.51 11.59
CA GLU A 342 17.45 -4.13 10.66
C GLU A 342 17.78 -3.78 9.19
N CYS A 343 18.43 -2.63 8.96
CA CYS A 343 18.95 -2.20 7.66
C CYS A 343 20.44 -2.51 7.47
N HIS A 344 21.24 -2.46 8.54
CA HIS A 344 22.71 -2.50 8.50
C HIS A 344 23.35 -3.79 9.03
N GLY A 345 22.57 -4.75 9.53
CA GLY A 345 23.10 -5.97 10.16
C GLY A 345 23.25 -5.81 11.67
N ALA A 346 23.11 -6.93 12.40
CA ALA A 346 23.27 -6.97 13.84
C ALA A 346 24.72 -6.66 14.22
N GLY A 347 24.95 -5.64 15.04
CA GLY A 347 26.25 -5.07 15.38
C GLY A 347 26.89 -4.20 14.28
N GLY A 348 26.24 -4.04 13.12
CA GLY A 348 26.76 -3.24 12.01
C GLY A 348 28.16 -3.65 11.56
N HIS A 349 29.11 -2.72 11.67
CA HIS A 349 30.53 -2.92 11.31
C HIS A 349 31.44 -3.11 12.53
N LEU A 350 30.90 -3.35 13.72
CA LEU A 350 31.69 -3.56 14.94
C LEU A 350 32.34 -4.94 14.94
N ASP A 351 33.45 -5.06 15.67
CA ASP A 351 34.10 -6.35 15.91
C ASP A 351 33.12 -7.30 16.63
N GLY A 352 32.98 -8.50 16.07
CA GLY A 352 32.05 -9.50 16.57
C GLY A 352 30.63 -9.42 15.99
N ALA A 353 30.31 -8.50 15.05
CA ALA A 353 29.01 -8.39 14.37
C ALA A 353 28.69 -9.58 13.42
N THR A 354 27.51 -9.56 12.76
CA THR A 354 27.09 -10.57 11.76
C THR A 354 27.48 -10.27 10.31
N ASN A 355 28.05 -9.08 10.04
CA ASN A 355 28.36 -8.44 8.74
C ASN A 355 27.51 -7.19 8.48
N PHE A 356 28.18 -6.12 8.02
CA PHE A 356 27.55 -4.87 7.63
C PHE A 356 26.72 -5.04 6.34
N ARG A 357 25.57 -4.36 6.29
CA ARG A 357 24.66 -4.35 5.15
C ARG A 357 24.25 -2.93 4.80
N THR A 358 23.80 -2.74 3.57
CA THR A 358 23.06 -1.55 3.16
C THR A 358 21.76 -2.01 2.53
N SER A 359 20.64 -1.74 3.20
CA SER A 359 19.33 -2.14 2.71
C SER A 359 19.02 -1.47 1.37
N ASN A 360 18.53 -2.25 0.40
CA ASN A 360 17.92 -1.76 -0.83
C ASN A 360 16.39 -1.57 -0.71
N CYS A 361 15.85 -1.65 0.53
CA CYS A 361 14.45 -1.50 0.90
C CYS A 361 13.52 -2.68 0.54
N GLU A 362 13.97 -3.65 -0.26
CA GLU A 362 13.08 -4.64 -0.88
C GLU A 362 12.36 -5.54 0.14
N ARG A 363 12.99 -5.80 1.30
CA ARG A 363 12.43 -6.61 2.39
C ARG A 363 11.02 -6.14 2.78
N CYS A 364 10.83 -4.83 2.87
CA CYS A 364 9.59 -4.25 3.40
C CYS A 364 8.77 -3.50 2.36
N HIS A 365 9.40 -3.07 1.26
CA HIS A 365 8.79 -2.17 0.26
C HIS A 365 8.66 -2.77 -1.14
N GLN A 366 9.05 -4.02 -1.38
CA GLN A 366 8.90 -4.63 -2.71
C GLN A 366 7.52 -5.24 -2.92
N ARG A 367 7.17 -6.27 -2.15
CA ARG A 367 5.90 -7.01 -2.23
C ARG A 367 5.47 -7.39 -3.65
N PHE A 368 6.28 -8.20 -4.33
CA PHE A 368 5.88 -8.78 -5.63
C PHE A 368 4.73 -9.76 -5.47
N ASN A 369 3.91 -9.87 -6.51
CA ASN A 369 2.82 -10.82 -6.64
C ASN A 369 2.78 -11.30 -8.08
N TYR A 370 2.92 -12.59 -8.36
CA TYR A 370 2.80 -13.09 -9.72
C TYR A 370 1.36 -12.97 -10.22
N SER A 371 1.16 -12.48 -11.44
CA SER A 371 -0.15 -12.44 -12.09
C SER A 371 -0.18 -13.43 -13.25
N PRO A 372 -0.89 -14.56 -13.11
CA PRO A 372 -1.13 -15.47 -14.21
C PRO A 372 -1.84 -14.80 -15.40
N ASP A 373 -2.66 -13.77 -15.14
CA ASP A 373 -3.39 -13.04 -16.18
C ASP A 373 -2.44 -12.21 -17.05
N LEU A 374 -1.46 -11.52 -16.45
CA LEU A 374 -0.40 -10.83 -17.21
C LEU A 374 0.44 -11.80 -18.05
N ALA A 375 0.69 -13.01 -17.54
CA ALA A 375 1.41 -14.03 -18.29
C ALA A 375 0.62 -14.52 -19.51
N ARG A 376 -0.69 -14.74 -19.34
CA ARG A 376 -1.58 -15.18 -20.45
C ARG A 376 -1.84 -14.07 -21.47
N ALA A 377 -2.02 -12.83 -21.01
CA ALA A 377 -2.35 -11.70 -21.87
C ALA A 377 -1.23 -11.33 -22.84
N ASN A 378 0.02 -11.70 -22.56
CA ASN A 378 1.16 -11.42 -23.43
C ASN A 378 2.02 -12.67 -23.69
N PRO A 379 1.80 -13.39 -24.80
CA PRO A 379 2.58 -14.56 -25.17
C PRO A 379 4.10 -14.33 -25.30
N LEU A 380 4.55 -13.07 -25.48
CA LEU A 380 5.98 -12.74 -25.49
C LEU A 380 6.65 -12.95 -24.12
N ASN A 381 5.86 -13.03 -23.04
CA ASN A 381 6.35 -13.32 -21.69
C ASN A 381 6.54 -14.83 -21.43
N ASN A 382 6.22 -15.71 -22.38
CA ASN A 382 6.34 -17.15 -22.20
C ASN A 382 7.77 -17.57 -21.82
N GLY A 383 7.91 -18.27 -20.69
CA GLY A 383 9.20 -18.67 -20.13
C GLY A 383 9.92 -17.58 -19.31
N ASN A 384 9.36 -16.38 -19.21
CA ASN A 384 9.87 -15.23 -18.46
C ASN A 384 8.82 -14.76 -17.43
N PRO A 385 8.53 -15.56 -16.38
CA PRO A 385 7.47 -15.25 -15.42
C PRO A 385 7.71 -13.96 -14.62
N ASP A 386 8.97 -13.49 -14.56
CA ASP A 386 9.35 -12.22 -13.95
C ASP A 386 8.70 -11.00 -14.64
N LEU A 387 8.48 -11.06 -15.96
CA LEU A 387 7.79 -9.99 -16.71
C LEU A 387 6.30 -9.88 -16.36
N SER A 388 5.75 -10.91 -15.72
CA SER A 388 4.34 -11.02 -15.32
C SER A 388 4.13 -10.83 -13.81
N LEU A 389 5.14 -10.28 -13.12
CA LEU A 389 4.99 -9.84 -11.73
C LEU A 389 4.14 -8.57 -11.66
N SER A 390 3.19 -8.53 -10.74
CA SER A 390 2.53 -7.32 -10.27
C SER A 390 2.97 -7.00 -8.83
N SER A 391 2.24 -6.11 -8.18
CA SER A 391 2.38 -5.82 -6.75
C SER A 391 1.39 -6.65 -5.93
N LYS A 392 1.63 -6.85 -4.64
CA LYS A 392 0.59 -7.35 -3.73
C LYS A 392 -0.60 -6.40 -3.74
N PHE A 393 -1.79 -6.93 -3.97
CA PHE A 393 -3.05 -6.20 -3.77
C PHE A 393 -3.68 -6.57 -2.42
N LYS A 394 -4.33 -5.57 -1.81
CA LYS A 394 -5.19 -5.73 -0.63
C LYS A 394 -6.62 -5.55 -1.12
N SER A 395 -7.24 -6.68 -1.43
CA SER A 395 -8.46 -6.75 -2.21
C SER A 395 -8.27 -6.09 -3.58
N MET A 396 -8.86 -4.93 -3.85
CA MET A 396 -8.86 -4.30 -5.18
C MET A 396 -7.82 -3.18 -5.33
N GLY A 397 -7.26 -2.69 -4.21
CA GLY A 397 -6.21 -1.67 -4.21
C GLY A 397 -4.80 -2.26 -4.08
N PRO A 398 -3.77 -1.69 -4.71
CA PRO A 398 -2.38 -2.10 -4.48
C PRO A 398 -2.02 -1.89 -3.01
N GLY A 399 -1.34 -2.84 -2.40
CA GLY A 399 -1.03 -2.83 -0.97
C GLY A 399 0.06 -1.82 -0.61
N CYS A 400 0.03 -1.25 0.59
CA CYS A 400 1.15 -0.48 1.14
C CYS A 400 2.46 -1.28 1.13
N GLY A 401 3.63 -0.62 1.07
CA GLY A 401 4.92 -1.33 1.06
C GLY A 401 5.16 -2.07 -0.27
N SER A 402 4.57 -1.61 -1.37
CA SER A 402 4.74 -2.18 -2.71
C SER A 402 5.40 -1.20 -3.68
N GLU A 403 6.00 -0.13 -3.17
CA GLU A 403 6.66 0.91 -3.98
C GLU A 403 7.76 0.31 -4.87
N GLY A 404 8.48 -0.71 -4.39
CA GLY A 404 9.50 -1.44 -5.13
C GLY A 404 8.96 -2.21 -6.33
N SER A 405 7.92 -3.04 -6.15
CA SER A 405 7.30 -3.77 -7.29
C SER A 405 6.58 -2.85 -8.27
N GLN A 406 6.00 -1.74 -7.79
CA GLN A 406 5.46 -0.70 -8.66
C GLN A 406 6.56 -0.08 -9.53
N SER A 407 7.67 0.32 -8.89
CA SER A 407 8.78 0.99 -9.57
C SER A 407 9.51 0.07 -10.55
N TYR A 408 9.58 -1.24 -10.28
CA TYR A 408 10.28 -2.22 -11.12
C TYR A 408 9.86 -2.14 -12.59
N PHE A 409 8.58 -1.83 -12.86
CA PHE A 409 8.02 -1.70 -14.20
C PHE A 409 7.82 -0.23 -14.60
N THR A 410 8.87 0.58 -14.43
CA THR A 410 8.88 2.00 -14.80
C THR A 410 10.17 2.36 -15.51
N ALA A 411 10.11 3.41 -16.33
CA ALA A 411 11.29 3.96 -17.00
C ALA A 411 12.39 4.37 -16.00
N HIS A 412 12.03 4.85 -14.81
CA HIS A 412 13.00 5.22 -13.78
C HIS A 412 13.84 4.02 -13.34
N TYR A 413 13.21 2.89 -13.04
CA TYR A 413 13.92 1.69 -12.59
C TYR A 413 14.79 1.08 -13.70
N GLU A 414 14.27 1.05 -14.94
CA GLU A 414 15.01 0.65 -16.14
C GLU A 414 16.27 1.49 -16.36
N LYS A 415 16.22 2.79 -16.01
CA LYS A 415 17.37 3.71 -16.05
C LYS A 415 18.26 3.66 -14.81
N GLY A 416 18.09 2.66 -13.95
CA GLY A 416 18.95 2.42 -12.79
C GLY A 416 18.56 3.18 -11.52
N MET A 417 17.46 3.96 -11.52
CA MET A 417 17.00 4.63 -10.31
C MET A 417 16.47 3.62 -9.29
N ARG A 418 16.73 3.86 -8.01
CA ARG A 418 16.28 3.05 -6.87
C ARG A 418 15.72 3.97 -5.77
N CYS A 419 15.21 3.41 -4.68
CA CYS A 419 14.66 4.18 -3.56
C CYS A 419 15.65 5.26 -3.09
N VAL A 420 16.91 4.89 -2.84
CA VAL A 420 17.98 5.79 -2.37
C VAL A 420 18.46 6.81 -3.41
N THR A 421 18.03 6.71 -4.67
CA THR A 421 18.26 7.76 -5.66
C THR A 421 17.50 9.03 -5.30
N CYS A 422 16.31 8.90 -4.70
CA CYS A 422 15.42 10.01 -4.37
C CYS A 422 15.19 10.19 -2.88
N HIS A 423 15.32 9.15 -2.04
CA HIS A 423 15.01 9.21 -0.62
C HIS A 423 16.25 9.26 0.25
N ASP A 424 16.21 10.12 1.27
CA ASP A 424 17.05 9.97 2.46
C ASP A 424 16.58 8.71 3.24
N PRO A 425 17.46 7.74 3.54
CA PRO A 425 17.05 6.50 4.19
C PRO A 425 16.76 6.67 5.69
N HIS A 426 17.19 7.77 6.31
CA HIS A 426 17.01 8.04 7.74
C HIS A 426 15.79 8.94 7.98
N ASP A 427 15.71 10.08 7.28
CA ASP A 427 14.59 11.05 7.40
C ASP A 427 13.42 10.72 6.45
N ASN A 428 12.84 9.54 6.65
CA ASN A 428 11.75 8.99 5.82
C ASN A 428 10.35 9.56 6.16
N THR A 429 10.25 10.43 7.17
CA THR A 429 8.97 10.99 7.64
C THR A 429 8.87 12.49 7.42
N GLY A 430 9.96 13.21 7.64
CA GLY A 430 10.07 14.66 7.52
C GLY A 430 9.35 15.45 8.61
N PRO A 431 9.42 16.79 8.51
CA PRO A 431 8.94 17.72 9.54
C PRO A 431 7.42 17.92 9.47
N VAL A 432 6.66 16.84 9.63
CA VAL A 432 5.19 16.88 9.69
C VAL A 432 4.70 17.02 11.13
N VAL A 433 3.58 17.70 11.32
CA VAL A 433 2.99 18.00 12.64
C VAL A 433 1.51 17.61 12.69
N GLY A 434 0.96 17.53 13.91
CA GLY A 434 -0.47 17.29 14.12
C GLY A 434 -1.36 18.44 13.65
N ASP A 435 -2.62 18.12 13.43
CA ASP A 435 -3.63 19.07 12.99
C ASP A 435 -4.33 19.69 14.20
N LYS A 436 -4.04 20.97 14.48
CA LYS A 436 -4.61 21.69 15.62
C LYS A 436 -6.12 21.95 15.51
N THR A 437 -6.68 21.82 14.31
CA THR A 437 -8.12 22.02 14.05
C THR A 437 -8.96 20.83 14.52
N VAL A 438 -8.37 19.63 14.57
CA VAL A 438 -9.05 18.44 15.07
C VAL A 438 -9.16 18.47 16.60
N LYS A 439 -10.39 18.42 17.10
CA LYS A 439 -10.70 18.28 18.52
C LYS A 439 -11.23 16.86 18.76
N GLY A 440 -10.34 15.97 19.20
CA GLY A 440 -10.70 14.61 19.60
C GLY A 440 -10.85 14.48 21.11
N VAL A 441 -11.41 13.36 21.57
CA VAL A 441 -11.50 13.00 22.99
C VAL A 441 -10.09 12.85 23.58
N ASN A 442 -9.20 12.12 22.90
CA ASN A 442 -7.82 11.92 23.36
C ASN A 442 -6.74 12.39 22.38
N TYR A 443 -7.11 12.75 21.14
CA TYR A 443 -6.13 13.21 20.16
C TYR A 443 -5.35 14.44 20.65
N ASN A 444 -4.03 14.30 20.69
CA ASN A 444 -3.08 15.36 21.02
C ASN A 444 -2.32 15.75 19.74
N SER A 445 -2.48 17.00 19.30
CA SER A 445 -1.89 17.51 18.05
C SER A 445 -0.42 17.96 18.17
N GLU A 446 0.14 17.95 19.38
CA GLU A 446 1.41 18.63 19.69
C GLU A 446 2.64 17.72 19.70
N GLN A 447 2.48 16.43 19.36
CA GLN A 447 3.54 15.42 19.42
C GLN A 447 4.27 15.24 18.08
N GLY A 448 4.43 16.33 17.33
CA GLY A 448 5.12 16.32 16.03
C GLY A 448 4.57 15.28 15.05
N TYR A 449 5.44 14.43 14.53
CA TYR A 449 5.08 13.45 13.49
C TYR A 449 4.18 12.31 13.99
N LEU A 450 4.16 12.05 15.31
CA LEU A 450 3.28 11.06 15.93
C LEU A 450 1.81 11.48 15.77
N SER A 451 1.55 12.78 15.94
CA SER A 451 0.23 13.40 15.76
C SER A 451 -0.16 13.63 14.30
N ALA A 452 0.80 13.57 13.37
CA ALA A 452 0.60 13.98 11.99
C ALA A 452 -0.16 12.95 11.13
N PHE A 453 -1.11 13.43 10.32
CA PHE A 453 -1.87 12.61 9.36
C PHE A 453 -1.19 12.45 8.00
N TYR A 454 -0.03 13.08 7.81
CA TYR A 454 0.71 13.12 6.54
C TYR A 454 2.14 12.62 6.69
N THR A 455 2.81 12.46 5.55
CA THR A 455 4.24 12.11 5.48
C THR A 455 4.89 13.01 4.44
N LYS A 456 6.07 13.55 4.74
CA LYS A 456 6.86 14.35 3.80
C LYS A 456 8.31 13.87 3.85
N PRO A 457 8.62 12.68 3.30
CA PRO A 457 9.98 12.13 3.35
C PRO A 457 10.98 13.15 2.82
N LYS A 458 12.17 13.22 3.39
CA LYS A 458 13.24 14.05 2.85
C LYS A 458 13.70 13.49 1.51
N ILE A 459 13.64 14.33 0.49
CA ILE A 459 13.96 13.97 -0.90
C ILE A 459 15.35 14.52 -1.25
N THR A 460 16.21 13.68 -1.83
CA THR A 460 17.56 14.02 -2.30
C THR A 460 17.58 14.45 -3.77
N LYS A 461 16.53 14.09 -4.53
CA LYS A 461 16.31 14.49 -5.93
C LYS A 461 14.83 14.76 -6.18
N GLU A 462 14.49 16.00 -6.47
CA GLU A 462 13.16 16.42 -6.87
C GLU A 462 12.93 16.14 -8.36
N CYS A 463 11.66 16.03 -8.79
CA CYS A 463 11.34 15.79 -10.21
C CYS A 463 11.98 16.85 -11.13
N LYS A 464 11.93 18.11 -10.70
CA LYS A 464 12.50 19.25 -11.43
C LYS A 464 14.02 19.21 -11.58
N ASP A 465 14.74 18.39 -10.81
CA ASP A 465 16.20 18.28 -10.93
C ASP A 465 16.60 17.56 -12.23
N CYS A 466 15.74 16.66 -12.73
CA CYS A 466 15.98 15.89 -13.94
C CYS A 466 15.04 16.27 -15.11
N HIS A 467 13.90 16.91 -14.83
CA HIS A 467 12.88 17.26 -15.81
C HIS A 467 12.78 18.78 -16.00
N GLN A 468 13.83 19.35 -16.61
CA GLN A 468 14.03 20.80 -16.68
C GLN A 468 13.00 21.49 -17.59
N GLU A 469 12.68 20.91 -18.76
CA GLU A 469 11.68 21.46 -19.68
C GLU A 469 10.28 21.44 -19.05
N GLN A 470 9.92 20.35 -18.38
CA GLN A 470 8.66 20.23 -17.65
C GLN A 470 8.57 21.26 -16.53
N ALA A 471 9.61 21.38 -15.70
CA ALA A 471 9.67 22.36 -14.63
C ALA A 471 9.59 23.80 -15.16
N TYR A 472 10.26 24.08 -16.29
CA TYR A 472 10.25 25.38 -16.94
C TYR A 472 8.85 25.78 -17.41
N ILE A 473 8.09 24.86 -18.02
CA ILE A 473 6.70 25.12 -18.44
C ILE A 473 5.78 25.20 -17.21
N ALA A 474 5.91 24.28 -16.24
CA ALA A 474 5.08 24.26 -15.03
C ALA A 474 5.22 25.53 -14.18
N ALA A 475 6.41 26.14 -14.11
CA ALA A 475 6.62 27.42 -13.45
C ALA A 475 5.84 28.59 -14.09
N ARG A 476 5.28 28.39 -15.28
CA ARG A 476 4.45 29.34 -16.05
C ARG A 476 3.01 28.85 -16.19
N ALA A 477 2.63 27.80 -15.48
CA ALA A 477 1.24 27.38 -15.38
C ALA A 477 0.40 28.49 -14.73
N ASP A 478 -0.85 28.61 -15.16
CA ASP A 478 -1.83 29.51 -14.53
C ASP A 478 -2.73 28.68 -13.59
N THR A 479 -3.42 27.69 -14.15
CA THR A 479 -4.39 26.83 -13.44
C THR A 479 -3.79 25.98 -12.32
N HIS A 480 -2.65 25.34 -12.58
CA HIS A 480 -2.02 24.37 -11.65
C HIS A 480 -0.68 24.87 -11.10
N LYS A 481 -0.51 26.20 -10.98
CA LYS A 481 0.76 26.81 -10.58
C LYS A 481 1.22 26.42 -9.16
N ASP A 482 0.27 26.11 -8.28
CA ASP A 482 0.52 25.75 -6.88
C ASP A 482 0.67 24.23 -6.68
N ASN A 483 0.54 23.44 -7.75
CA ASN A 483 0.68 21.99 -7.70
C ASN A 483 2.16 21.57 -7.68
N THR A 484 2.44 20.50 -6.94
CA THR A 484 3.72 19.78 -7.05
C THR A 484 3.67 18.80 -8.21
N CYS A 485 4.81 18.40 -8.77
CA CYS A 485 4.84 17.35 -9.81
C CYS A 485 4.19 16.05 -9.31
N ALA A 486 4.41 15.71 -8.04
CA ALA A 486 3.85 14.51 -7.41
C ALA A 486 2.32 14.54 -7.29
N SER A 487 1.68 15.71 -7.29
CA SER A 487 0.22 15.83 -7.10
C SER A 487 -0.59 15.16 -8.22
N CYS A 488 -0.02 15.06 -9.42
CA CYS A 488 -0.66 14.38 -10.57
C CYS A 488 -0.02 13.02 -10.82
N HIS A 489 1.32 12.95 -10.74
CA HIS A 489 2.08 11.76 -11.15
C HIS A 489 2.15 10.65 -10.09
N MET A 490 1.89 10.96 -8.83
CA MET A 490 2.00 10.02 -7.71
C MET A 490 0.76 10.09 -6.83
N PRO A 491 -0.43 9.75 -7.33
CA PRO A 491 -1.65 9.77 -6.52
C PRO A 491 -1.62 8.69 -5.43
N PHE A 492 -2.43 8.89 -4.40
CA PHE A 492 -2.56 7.94 -3.29
C PHE A 492 -3.46 6.76 -3.69
N MET A 493 -2.92 5.81 -4.46
CA MET A 493 -3.67 4.65 -4.97
C MET A 493 -3.72 3.46 -4.00
N MET A 494 -2.85 3.45 -3.00
CA MET A 494 -2.52 2.22 -2.28
C MET A 494 -3.30 2.04 -0.99
N SER A 495 -3.89 0.86 -0.83
CA SER A 495 -4.55 0.41 0.39
C SER A 495 -3.53 -0.02 1.43
N CYS A 496 -3.56 0.62 2.59
CA CYS A 496 -2.84 0.12 3.76
C CYS A 496 -3.73 -0.80 4.60
N GLU A 497 -5.02 -0.50 4.65
CA GLU A 497 -5.98 -1.00 5.63
C GLU A 497 -6.65 -2.30 5.18
N ASN A 498 -6.62 -2.61 3.87
CA ASN A 498 -7.50 -3.60 3.24
C ASN A 498 -8.98 -3.33 3.53
N PHE A 499 -9.39 -2.06 3.41
CA PHE A 499 -10.75 -1.64 3.72
C PHE A 499 -11.62 -1.75 2.46
N TYR A 500 -11.78 -2.99 2.00
CA TYR A 500 -12.46 -3.36 0.76
C TYR A 500 -13.95 -2.95 0.72
N ALA A 501 -14.58 -2.74 1.87
CA ALA A 501 -15.94 -2.20 1.94
C ALA A 501 -16.07 -0.84 1.23
N ILE A 502 -15.00 -0.04 1.17
CA ILE A 502 -14.99 1.30 0.56
C ILE A 502 -14.12 1.40 -0.69
N GLN A 503 -13.67 0.27 -1.24
CA GLN A 503 -12.89 0.24 -2.47
C GLN A 503 -13.83 0.28 -3.69
N PHE A 504 -13.74 1.36 -4.46
CA PHE A 504 -14.45 1.63 -5.71
C PHE A 504 -13.42 2.21 -6.70
N GLN A 505 -12.54 1.33 -7.17
CA GLN A 505 -11.29 1.71 -7.82
C GLN A 505 -11.49 2.54 -9.11
N ASP A 506 -12.58 2.30 -9.85
CA ASP A 506 -12.90 3.06 -11.06
C ASP A 506 -13.29 4.52 -10.80
N ASN A 507 -13.74 4.81 -9.57
CA ASN A 507 -13.97 6.15 -9.04
C ASN A 507 -12.73 6.73 -8.33
N ALA A 508 -11.58 6.03 -8.38
CA ALA A 508 -10.33 6.41 -7.73
C ALA A 508 -10.46 6.69 -6.22
N GLY A 509 -11.16 5.79 -5.51
CA GLY A 509 -11.37 5.89 -4.06
C GLY A 509 -11.87 4.59 -3.42
N PHE A 510 -12.08 4.53 -2.11
CA PHE A 510 -11.80 5.55 -1.10
C PHE A 510 -10.78 5.08 -0.03
N ASP A 511 -10.28 3.85 -0.15
CA ASP A 511 -9.16 3.30 0.64
C ASP A 511 -7.81 3.68 0.01
N THR A 512 -7.40 4.93 0.23
CA THR A 512 -6.35 5.63 -0.53
C THR A 512 -5.27 6.20 0.38
N GLN A 513 -4.44 5.35 0.99
CA GLN A 513 -3.58 5.72 2.11
C GLN A 513 -2.11 5.93 1.80
N ARG A 514 -1.58 5.28 0.76
CA ARG A 514 -0.16 5.37 0.38
C ARG A 514 0.01 5.78 -1.08
N ARG A 515 1.14 6.43 -1.33
CA ARG A 515 1.49 7.12 -2.57
C ARG A 515 2.04 6.14 -3.61
N SER A 516 1.48 6.12 -4.81
CA SER A 516 1.99 5.27 -5.90
C SER A 516 3.37 5.72 -6.39
N HIS A 517 4.17 4.77 -6.87
CA HIS A 517 5.51 4.99 -7.42
C HIS A 517 5.57 4.49 -8.88
N ILE A 518 4.69 5.08 -9.71
CA ILE A 518 4.45 4.68 -11.10
C ILE A 518 4.83 5.80 -12.08
N TRP A 519 4.50 7.04 -11.73
CA TRP A 519 4.80 8.29 -12.46
C TRP A 519 4.15 8.45 -13.84
N LYS A 520 4.17 7.42 -14.69
CA LYS A 520 3.60 7.49 -16.04
C LYS A 520 2.08 7.68 -15.95
N ILE A 521 1.57 8.80 -16.46
CA ILE A 521 0.14 9.02 -16.65
C ILE A 521 -0.25 8.47 -18.03
N ASP A 522 -1.37 7.75 -18.08
CA ASP A 522 -2.00 7.26 -19.30
C ASP A 522 -3.19 8.13 -19.67
N ILE A 523 -3.28 8.49 -20.95
CA ILE A 523 -4.31 9.40 -21.48
C ILE A 523 -5.27 8.58 -22.35
N ASP A 524 -6.31 8.06 -21.72
CA ASP A 524 -7.30 7.18 -22.35
C ASP A 524 -8.68 7.39 -21.70
N PRO A 525 -9.79 7.34 -22.45
CA PRO A 525 -11.12 7.58 -21.90
C PRO A 525 -11.63 6.47 -20.97
N ALA A 526 -11.06 5.25 -21.02
CA ALA A 526 -11.62 4.09 -20.33
C ALA A 526 -10.59 3.17 -19.66
N ARG A 527 -9.37 3.04 -20.19
CA ARG A 527 -8.36 2.11 -19.68
C ARG A 527 -7.99 2.42 -18.23
N LYS A 528 -7.99 1.38 -17.38
CA LYS A 528 -7.73 1.48 -15.94
C LYS A 528 -6.37 0.95 -15.55
N SER A 529 -5.76 1.58 -14.56
CA SER A 529 -4.52 1.12 -13.93
C SER A 529 -4.70 -0.20 -13.18
N LEU A 530 -5.84 -0.36 -12.52
CA LEU A 530 -6.15 -1.46 -11.61
C LEU A 530 -7.29 -2.26 -12.23
N VAL A 531 -7.10 -3.56 -12.40
CA VAL A 531 -8.09 -4.45 -13.01
C VAL A 531 -8.25 -5.72 -12.18
N ALA A 532 -9.47 -6.26 -12.18
CA ALA A 532 -9.75 -7.58 -11.63
C ALA A 532 -9.08 -8.67 -12.48
N GLY A 533 -8.69 -9.77 -11.85
CA GLY A 533 -8.20 -10.93 -12.58
C GLY A 533 -9.31 -11.73 -13.24
N ASP A 534 -8.96 -12.61 -14.18
CA ASP A 534 -9.94 -13.41 -14.96
C ASP A 534 -10.81 -14.32 -14.07
N ALA A 535 -10.34 -14.65 -12.87
CA ALA A 535 -11.04 -15.49 -11.91
C ALA A 535 -12.16 -14.74 -11.13
N ALA A 536 -12.22 -13.41 -11.23
CA ALA A 536 -13.24 -12.60 -10.58
C ALA A 536 -14.60 -12.79 -11.25
N LYS A 537 -15.65 -13.04 -10.45
CA LYS A 537 -17.01 -13.28 -10.97
C LYS A 537 -17.91 -12.04 -10.97
N GLY A 538 -17.39 -10.90 -10.50
CA GLY A 538 -18.13 -9.65 -10.44
C GLY A 538 -17.21 -8.48 -10.08
N PRO A 539 -17.70 -7.24 -10.22
CA PRO A 539 -16.88 -6.03 -10.07
C PRO A 539 -16.35 -5.80 -8.65
N ARG A 540 -16.99 -6.43 -7.64
CA ARG A 540 -16.57 -6.39 -6.23
C ARG A 540 -15.91 -7.69 -5.75
N ASP A 541 -15.74 -8.68 -6.64
CA ASP A 541 -14.96 -9.87 -6.33
C ASP A 541 -13.48 -9.52 -6.41
N ALA A 542 -12.82 -9.54 -5.25
CA ALA A 542 -11.46 -9.02 -5.09
C ALA A 542 -10.36 -10.01 -5.50
N LYS A 543 -10.68 -11.00 -6.35
CA LYS A 543 -9.73 -12.03 -6.77
C LYS A 543 -8.76 -11.49 -7.80
N ASP A 544 -7.48 -11.76 -7.54
CA ASP A 544 -6.38 -11.58 -8.48
C ASP A 544 -6.28 -10.20 -9.13
N TRP A 545 -6.75 -9.16 -8.42
CA TRP A 545 -6.56 -7.79 -8.87
C TRP A 545 -5.07 -7.49 -9.05
N HIS A 546 -4.75 -6.81 -10.14
CA HIS A 546 -3.38 -6.51 -10.51
C HIS A 546 -3.26 -5.17 -11.25
N PHE A 547 -2.03 -4.68 -11.37
CA PHE A 547 -1.73 -3.57 -12.28
C PHE A 547 -1.81 -4.03 -13.73
N GLN A 548 -2.49 -3.25 -14.57
CA GLN A 548 -2.42 -3.41 -16.02
C GLN A 548 -1.10 -2.86 -16.57
N ARG A 549 -0.66 -3.38 -17.72
CA ARG A 549 0.53 -2.90 -18.44
C ARG A 549 0.17 -2.15 -19.70
N ASN A 550 0.90 -1.07 -19.95
CA ASN A 550 0.82 -0.38 -21.23
C ASN A 550 1.64 -1.13 -22.30
N LYS A 551 1.61 -0.61 -23.53
CA LYS A 551 2.33 -1.18 -24.68
C LYS A 551 3.86 -1.28 -24.50
N ASP A 552 4.43 -0.49 -23.60
CA ASP A 552 5.87 -0.49 -23.28
C ASP A 552 6.20 -1.48 -22.15
N GLY A 553 5.22 -2.28 -21.70
CA GLY A 553 5.38 -3.23 -20.59
C GLY A 553 5.41 -2.60 -19.20
N ARG A 554 5.06 -1.31 -19.08
CA ARG A 554 5.16 -0.53 -17.84
C ARG A 554 3.83 -0.36 -17.13
N ASN A 555 3.88 -0.16 -15.82
CA ASN A 555 2.74 0.32 -15.04
C ASN A 555 2.38 1.76 -15.46
N PHE A 556 1.12 2.15 -15.27
CA PHE A 556 0.65 3.51 -15.55
C PHE A 556 -0.44 3.95 -14.55
N VAL A 557 -0.65 5.25 -14.45
CA VAL A 557 -1.69 5.94 -13.68
C VAL A 557 -2.74 6.44 -14.66
N ASP A 558 -3.98 5.96 -14.58
CA ASP A 558 -5.08 6.47 -15.39
C ASP A 558 -5.52 7.87 -14.92
N LEU A 559 -6.25 8.57 -15.80
CA LEU A 559 -6.67 9.95 -15.57
C LEU A 559 -7.59 10.13 -14.36
N MET A 560 -8.39 9.13 -14.00
CA MET A 560 -9.24 9.24 -12.81
C MET A 560 -8.38 9.30 -11.55
N TRP A 561 -7.36 8.42 -11.45
CA TRP A 561 -6.40 8.46 -10.35
C TRP A 561 -5.54 9.73 -10.35
N SER A 562 -5.10 10.20 -11.52
CA SER A 562 -4.26 11.40 -11.62
C SER A 562 -5.00 12.67 -11.19
N CYS A 563 -6.25 12.85 -11.62
CA CYS A 563 -6.93 14.14 -11.52
C CYS A 563 -8.06 14.16 -10.47
N ALA A 564 -8.81 13.07 -10.32
CA ALA A 564 -10.10 13.04 -9.65
C ALA A 564 -10.15 12.10 -8.42
N ARG A 565 -9.01 11.52 -8.03
CA ARG A 565 -8.91 10.64 -6.86
C ARG A 565 -9.41 11.29 -5.58
N THR A 566 -9.94 10.47 -4.67
CA THR A 566 -10.37 10.93 -3.34
C THR A 566 -9.47 10.34 -2.26
N SER A 567 -8.82 11.19 -1.47
CA SER A 567 -7.95 10.77 -0.37
C SER A 567 -7.88 11.81 0.75
N TRP A 568 -7.77 11.34 1.99
CA TRP A 568 -7.45 12.14 3.19
C TRP A 568 -6.01 11.94 3.67
N ALA A 569 -5.17 11.32 2.84
CA ALA A 569 -3.77 11.01 3.12
C ALA A 569 -2.79 11.89 2.33
N ASP A 570 -3.29 12.64 1.35
CA ASP A 570 -2.54 13.48 0.41
C ASP A 570 -2.56 14.95 0.84
N LYS A 571 -1.41 15.46 1.30
CA LYS A 571 -1.28 16.86 1.72
C LYS A 571 -1.32 17.82 0.53
N ASP A 572 -0.76 17.42 -0.60
CA ASP A 572 -0.75 18.26 -1.81
C ASP A 572 -2.18 18.46 -2.31
N MET A 573 -2.99 17.40 -2.26
CA MET A 573 -4.41 17.45 -2.61
C MET A 573 -5.20 18.37 -1.67
N GLN A 574 -4.97 18.28 -0.35
CA GLN A 574 -5.63 19.17 0.62
C GLN A 574 -5.25 20.64 0.37
N ASP A 575 -3.97 20.92 0.13
CA ASP A 575 -3.46 22.28 -0.10
C ASP A 575 -3.91 22.88 -1.43
N THR A 576 -4.36 22.03 -2.36
CA THR A 576 -4.87 22.40 -3.68
C THR A 576 -6.38 22.19 -3.78
N LYS A 577 -7.10 22.51 -2.70
CA LYS A 577 -8.58 22.56 -2.66
C LYS A 577 -9.26 21.22 -2.99
N GLY A 578 -8.63 20.10 -2.63
CA GLY A 578 -9.17 18.77 -2.87
C GLY A 578 -9.14 18.30 -4.33
N CYS A 579 -8.34 18.96 -5.19
CA CYS A 579 -8.26 18.68 -6.62
C CYS A 579 -9.66 18.60 -7.27
N HIS A 580 -9.94 17.58 -8.09
CA HIS A 580 -11.22 17.41 -8.80
C HIS A 580 -12.11 16.30 -8.22
N SER A 581 -11.82 15.84 -7.00
CA SER A 581 -12.65 14.84 -6.32
C SER A 581 -14.07 15.38 -6.13
N PRO A 582 -15.13 14.66 -6.55
CA PRO A 582 -16.50 15.08 -6.27
C PRO A 582 -16.90 15.02 -4.78
N VAL A 583 -16.00 14.54 -3.90
CA VAL A 583 -16.26 14.35 -2.48
C VAL A 583 -15.58 15.42 -1.63
N VAL A 584 -14.31 15.70 -1.93
CA VAL A 584 -13.48 16.61 -1.10
C VAL A 584 -13.03 17.88 -1.84
N SER A 585 -13.40 18.06 -3.11
CA SER A 585 -13.05 19.28 -3.84
C SER A 585 -13.82 20.49 -3.32
N GLU A 586 -13.09 21.57 -3.07
CA GLU A 586 -13.62 22.89 -2.74
C GLU A 586 -13.73 23.80 -3.98
N LEU A 587 -13.41 23.26 -5.16
CA LEU A 587 -13.65 23.94 -6.43
C LEU A 587 -15.16 24.00 -6.74
N LYS A 588 -15.54 24.86 -7.69
CA LYS A 588 -16.91 24.88 -8.23
C LYS A 588 -17.29 23.48 -8.75
N GLU A 589 -18.57 23.10 -8.64
CA GLU A 589 -19.06 21.75 -8.97
C GLU A 589 -18.76 21.35 -10.44
N THR A 590 -18.67 22.31 -11.36
CA THR A 590 -18.30 22.03 -12.76
C THR A 590 -16.88 21.48 -12.93
N LEU A 591 -16.02 21.61 -11.90
CA LEU A 591 -14.68 21.03 -11.84
C LEU A 591 -14.62 19.77 -10.98
N HIS A 592 -15.77 19.19 -10.61
CA HIS A 592 -15.85 17.89 -9.95
C HIS A 592 -15.96 16.80 -11.03
N PHE A 593 -14.90 16.02 -11.18
CA PHE A 593 -14.82 15.03 -12.24
C PHE A 593 -15.35 13.67 -11.75
N LYS A 594 -16.44 13.20 -12.38
CA LYS A 594 -17.22 12.05 -11.89
C LYS A 594 -16.79 10.72 -12.51
N ASN A 595 -16.16 10.76 -13.68
CA ASN A 595 -15.65 9.58 -14.38
C ASN A 595 -14.46 9.92 -15.27
N GLN A 596 -13.73 8.89 -15.69
CA GLN A 596 -12.51 9.05 -16.48
C GLN A 596 -12.74 9.68 -17.85
N LYS A 597 -13.86 9.39 -18.51
CA LYS A 597 -14.18 9.98 -19.81
C LYS A 597 -14.29 11.50 -19.71
N GLN A 598 -14.94 12.02 -18.66
CA GLN A 598 -15.02 13.46 -18.42
C GLN A 598 -13.61 14.07 -18.27
N VAL A 599 -12.73 13.44 -17.48
CA VAL A 599 -11.34 13.91 -17.34
C VAL A 599 -10.62 13.89 -18.69
N TYR A 600 -10.79 12.81 -19.46
CA TYR A 600 -10.20 12.67 -20.80
C TYR A 600 -10.67 13.77 -21.75
N ASP A 601 -11.96 14.09 -21.77
CA ASP A 601 -12.52 15.14 -22.63
C ASP A 601 -11.90 16.52 -22.30
N GLU A 602 -11.71 16.85 -21.02
CA GLU A 602 -11.01 18.07 -20.57
C GLU A 602 -9.54 18.08 -21.01
N VAL A 603 -8.84 16.96 -20.83
CA VAL A 603 -7.44 16.80 -21.28
C VAL A 603 -7.33 16.96 -22.79
N MET A 604 -8.27 16.40 -23.56
CA MET A 604 -8.30 16.56 -25.02
C MET A 604 -8.61 18.00 -25.44
N GLY A 605 -9.44 18.72 -24.68
CA GLY A 605 -9.69 20.15 -24.86
C GLY A 605 -8.41 20.99 -24.83
N TRP A 606 -7.42 20.58 -24.04
CA TRP A 606 -6.09 21.22 -24.00
C TRP A 606 -5.11 20.61 -25.01
N GLN A 607 -4.96 19.29 -25.06
CA GLN A 607 -3.91 18.66 -25.87
C GLN A 607 -4.15 18.78 -27.38
N THR A 608 -5.41 18.73 -27.84
CA THR A 608 -5.74 18.74 -29.27
C THR A 608 -5.28 20.02 -29.97
N PRO A 609 -5.63 21.24 -29.51
CA PRO A 609 -5.16 22.46 -30.16
C PRO A 609 -3.63 22.61 -30.09
N ILE A 610 -2.97 22.18 -29.01
CA ILE A 610 -1.51 22.21 -28.89
C ILE A 610 -0.85 21.30 -29.92
N LYS A 611 -1.29 20.04 -30.04
CA LYS A 611 -0.76 19.09 -31.02
C LYS A 611 -0.98 19.57 -32.45
N SER A 612 -2.15 20.14 -32.74
CA SER A 612 -2.47 20.69 -34.07
C SER A 612 -1.51 21.83 -34.45
N ASP A 613 -1.33 22.82 -33.58
CA ASP A 613 -0.42 23.94 -33.84
C ASP A 613 1.04 23.49 -33.95
N PHE A 614 1.46 22.58 -33.08
CA PHE A 614 2.78 21.96 -33.13
C PHE A 614 3.05 21.32 -34.49
N SER A 615 2.11 20.50 -35.00
CA SER A 615 2.25 19.87 -36.31
C SER A 615 2.31 20.89 -37.45
N GLN A 616 1.50 21.94 -37.40
CA GLN A 616 1.55 23.02 -38.40
C GLN A 616 2.92 23.71 -38.44
N VAL A 617 3.52 23.97 -37.28
CA VAL A 617 4.87 24.56 -37.20
C VAL A 617 5.92 23.61 -37.77
N LYS A 618 5.94 22.32 -37.37
CA LYS A 618 6.92 21.33 -37.88
C LYS A 618 6.82 21.17 -39.41
N ILE A 619 5.61 21.08 -39.96
CA ILE A 619 5.38 20.99 -41.41
C ILE A 619 5.88 22.28 -42.10
N GLY A 620 5.58 23.44 -41.52
CA GLY A 620 6.06 24.73 -42.03
C GLY A 620 7.58 24.84 -42.07
N ILE A 621 8.26 24.42 -41.00
CA ILE A 621 9.73 24.38 -40.93
C ILE A 621 10.31 23.52 -42.06
N GLN A 622 9.83 22.28 -42.20
CA GLN A 622 10.29 21.36 -43.23
C GLN A 622 10.07 21.92 -44.64
N GLY A 623 8.88 22.46 -44.91
CA GLY A 623 8.57 23.05 -46.21
C GLY A 623 9.46 24.24 -46.56
N ILE A 624 9.77 25.11 -45.59
CA ILE A 624 10.68 26.24 -45.83
C ILE A 624 12.11 25.75 -46.11
N TYR A 625 12.63 24.78 -45.37
CA TYR A 625 13.97 24.22 -45.64
C TYR A 625 14.07 23.67 -47.07
N SER A 626 13.08 22.93 -47.55
CA SER A 626 13.05 22.45 -48.94
C SER A 626 13.04 23.57 -49.98
N ILE A 627 12.38 24.71 -49.70
CA ILE A 627 12.42 25.88 -50.59
C ILE A 627 13.82 26.51 -50.60
N LEU A 628 14.46 26.62 -49.43
CA LEU A 628 15.79 27.24 -49.30
C LEU A 628 16.91 26.45 -50.00
N GLU A 629 16.72 25.16 -50.26
CA GLU A 629 17.68 24.34 -51.02
C GLU A 629 17.80 24.76 -52.49
N THR A 630 16.71 25.27 -53.06
CA THR A 630 16.63 25.60 -54.50
C THR A 630 16.54 27.10 -54.77
N LYS A 631 16.00 27.88 -53.81
CA LYS A 631 15.73 29.30 -53.99
C LYS A 631 16.88 30.18 -53.52
N LYS A 632 17.27 31.15 -54.35
CA LYS A 632 18.20 32.23 -53.96
C LYS A 632 17.40 33.38 -53.35
N LEU A 633 17.82 33.82 -52.17
CA LEU A 633 17.34 35.02 -51.48
C LEU A 633 18.49 36.01 -51.34
N ASN A 634 18.18 37.30 -51.22
CA ASN A 634 19.18 38.27 -50.80
C ASN A 634 19.64 37.99 -49.35
N SER A 635 20.82 38.47 -48.97
CA SER A 635 21.43 38.11 -47.68
C SER A 635 20.57 38.47 -46.47
N SER A 636 19.91 39.64 -46.47
CA SER A 636 19.09 40.10 -45.35
C SER A 636 17.84 39.22 -45.17
N ASP A 637 17.13 38.95 -46.26
CA ASP A 637 15.94 38.09 -46.25
C ASP A 637 16.31 36.65 -45.89
N LYS A 638 17.43 36.14 -46.42
CA LYS A 638 17.94 34.81 -46.08
C LYS A 638 18.20 34.71 -44.58
N THR A 639 18.92 35.67 -44.00
CA THR A 639 19.19 35.72 -42.55
C THR A 639 17.89 35.76 -41.75
N ARG A 640 16.93 36.60 -42.14
CA ARG A 640 15.64 36.69 -41.44
C ARG A 640 14.83 35.39 -41.52
N VAL A 641 14.81 34.73 -42.68
CA VAL A 641 14.12 33.44 -42.84
C VAL A 641 14.74 32.37 -41.95
N TYR A 642 16.07 32.22 -41.91
CA TYR A 642 16.72 31.26 -41.01
C TYR A 642 16.46 31.56 -39.54
N GLU A 643 16.56 32.82 -39.11
CA GLU A 643 16.27 33.23 -37.73
C GLU A 643 14.84 32.83 -37.29
N LEU A 644 13.85 33.06 -38.17
CA LEU A 644 12.45 32.73 -37.87
C LEU A 644 12.22 31.21 -37.78
N ILE A 645 12.86 30.42 -38.65
CA ILE A 645 12.79 28.96 -38.60
C ILE A 645 13.41 28.44 -37.31
N GLU A 646 14.60 28.92 -36.94
CA GLU A 646 15.29 28.50 -35.71
C GLU A 646 14.47 28.83 -34.46
N LYS A 647 13.88 30.03 -34.37
CA LYS A 647 12.97 30.39 -33.26
C LYS A 647 11.72 29.50 -33.20
N ALA A 648 11.18 29.14 -34.35
CA ALA A 648 10.06 28.21 -34.44
C ALA A 648 10.48 26.78 -34.03
N GLN A 649 11.67 26.34 -34.44
CA GLN A 649 12.27 25.06 -34.10
C GLN A 649 12.52 24.94 -32.59
N ASP A 650 13.12 25.95 -31.97
CA ASP A 650 13.34 26.01 -30.51
C ASP A 650 12.03 25.86 -29.73
N THR A 651 10.94 26.42 -30.27
CA THR A 651 9.62 26.30 -29.65
C THR A 651 9.10 24.88 -29.71
N VAL A 652 9.11 24.25 -30.89
CA VAL A 652 8.62 22.86 -31.01
C VAL A 652 9.54 21.90 -30.25
N ASP A 653 10.86 22.08 -30.25
CA ASP A 653 11.77 21.23 -29.47
C ASP A 653 11.50 21.30 -27.97
N LEU A 654 11.22 22.49 -27.43
CA LEU A 654 10.81 22.65 -26.04
C LEU A 654 9.50 21.90 -25.74
N ILE A 655 8.48 22.06 -26.60
CA ILE A 655 7.17 21.41 -26.38
C ILE A 655 7.26 19.88 -26.55
N GLU A 656 8.10 19.40 -27.47
CA GLU A 656 8.34 17.98 -27.72
C GLU A 656 9.07 17.33 -26.53
N LYS A 657 10.09 17.99 -25.98
CA LYS A 657 10.81 17.53 -24.77
C LYS A 657 9.96 17.58 -23.52
N ASP A 658 9.12 18.61 -23.35
CA ASP A 658 8.15 18.67 -22.27
C ASP A 658 7.19 17.48 -22.32
N GLY A 659 6.65 17.18 -23.51
CA GLY A 659 5.85 15.98 -23.80
C GLY A 659 4.47 15.95 -23.16
N SER A 660 4.06 16.98 -22.40
CA SER A 660 2.75 17.05 -21.75
C SER A 660 1.65 17.55 -22.69
N TRP A 661 2.04 18.13 -23.82
CA TRP A 661 1.13 18.74 -24.80
C TRP A 661 0.23 19.82 -24.18
N GLY A 662 0.79 20.65 -23.31
CA GLY A 662 0.11 21.76 -22.65
C GLY A 662 -0.46 21.44 -21.27
N MET A 663 -0.43 20.18 -20.81
CA MET A 663 -0.93 19.84 -19.48
C MET A 663 -0.09 20.44 -18.34
N HIS A 664 1.21 20.67 -18.56
CA HIS A 664 2.05 21.39 -17.59
C HIS A 664 1.83 22.91 -17.60
N GLY A 665 1.18 23.50 -18.61
CA GLY A 665 1.02 24.95 -18.71
C GLY A 665 0.35 25.42 -20.01
N PHE A 666 -0.96 25.20 -20.13
CA PHE A 666 -1.70 25.36 -21.39
C PHE A 666 -1.51 26.74 -22.04
N LYS A 667 -1.73 27.82 -21.27
CA LYS A 667 -1.67 29.19 -21.78
C LYS A 667 -0.30 29.53 -22.36
N TYR A 668 0.78 29.24 -21.62
CA TYR A 668 2.14 29.49 -22.06
C TYR A 668 2.48 28.67 -23.32
N THR A 669 2.19 27.38 -23.30
CA THR A 669 2.45 26.48 -24.44
C THR A 669 1.70 26.93 -25.70
N LYS A 670 0.41 27.28 -25.56
CA LYS A 670 -0.43 27.76 -26.66
C LYS A 670 0.11 29.06 -27.27
N GLN A 671 0.35 30.07 -26.44
CA GLN A 671 0.84 31.38 -26.90
C GLN A 671 2.20 31.27 -27.60
N ARG A 672 3.10 30.44 -27.07
CA ARG A 672 4.42 30.23 -27.70
C ARG A 672 4.30 29.57 -29.07
N LEU A 673 3.41 28.59 -29.22
CA LEU A 673 3.14 27.95 -30.52
C LEU A 673 2.45 28.90 -31.50
N GLU A 674 1.52 29.75 -31.05
CA GLU A 674 0.91 30.78 -31.89
C GLU A 674 1.96 31.76 -32.43
N ALA A 675 2.89 32.21 -31.60
CA ALA A 675 4.02 33.03 -32.04
C ALA A 675 4.90 32.30 -33.07
N ALA A 676 5.20 31.02 -32.83
CA ALA A 676 5.96 30.21 -33.78
C ALA A 676 5.25 30.05 -35.14
N LYS A 677 3.92 29.92 -35.15
CA LYS A 677 3.14 29.92 -36.40
C LYS A 677 3.27 31.25 -37.15
N GLU A 678 3.26 32.38 -36.45
CA GLU A 678 3.47 33.68 -37.07
C GLU A 678 4.90 33.84 -37.61
N TYR A 679 5.92 33.28 -36.94
CA TYR A 679 7.28 33.23 -37.48
C TYR A 679 7.34 32.46 -38.81
N ILE A 680 6.67 31.31 -38.88
CA ILE A 680 6.58 30.51 -40.11
C ILE A 680 5.85 31.28 -41.22
N LYS A 681 4.74 31.95 -40.91
CA LYS A 681 4.00 32.76 -41.90
C LYS A 681 4.85 33.94 -42.39
N GLU A 682 5.60 34.60 -41.52
CA GLU A 682 6.50 35.68 -41.91
C GLU A 682 7.61 35.17 -42.84
N ALA A 683 8.24 34.04 -42.51
CA ALA A 683 9.24 33.41 -43.37
C ALA A 683 8.64 33.03 -44.74
N GLN A 684 7.44 32.45 -44.78
CA GLN A 684 6.72 32.14 -46.02
C GLN A 684 6.41 33.40 -46.84
N ARG A 685 6.03 34.52 -46.21
CA ARG A 685 5.81 35.80 -46.90
C ARG A 685 7.10 36.33 -47.53
N ILE A 686 8.23 36.28 -46.82
CA ILE A 686 9.54 36.70 -47.35
C ILE A 686 9.92 35.83 -48.55
N LEU A 687 9.70 34.51 -48.46
CA LEU A 687 9.92 33.59 -49.58
C LEU A 687 9.01 33.92 -50.76
N ASN A 688 7.73 34.22 -50.54
CA ASN A 688 6.77 34.51 -51.59
C ASN A 688 6.97 35.88 -52.24
N ASN A 689 7.44 36.89 -51.51
CA ASN A 689 7.78 38.20 -52.07
C ASN A 689 9.03 38.17 -52.98
N ASN A 690 9.79 37.08 -52.91
CA ASN A 690 10.91 36.78 -53.80
C ASN A 690 10.54 35.71 -54.85
N LEU A 691 9.24 35.35 -55.01
CA LEU A 691 8.72 34.65 -56.21
C LEU A 691 8.45 35.69 -57.29
#